data_AF-A0A0S6XE79-F1
#
_entry.id   AF-A0A0S6XE79-F1
#
_cell.length_a   1.000
_cell.length_b   1.000
_cell.length_c   1.000
_cell.angle_alpha   90.00
_cell.angle_beta   90.00
_cell.angle_gamma   90.00
#
_symmetry.space_group_name_H-M   'P 1'
#
loop_
_entity.id
_entity.type
_entity.pdbx_description
1 polymer ?
#
loop_
_entity_poly.entity_id
_entity_poly.type
_entity_poly.pdbx_seq_one_letter_code
_entity_poly.pdbx_strand_id
1 'polypeptide(L)'
;MAPAIARADSVGADAVHSKNSVMSRPATNQIPADGTGVIGLDPYLEPFKASLQSRYSKAQQWITTLNKTEGGLDKFSKGFEKFGFNVKSNGDIVYREWAPNAMEAYLIGDFNDWNRTAHPMKKDSFGVWEIILPARNGKPAIPHDSKIKISMVVPNDGHRAERIPAWITRVTQELSVSPVYDARFWNPPKEQRYVFKNARPPKPASARIYEAHVGISSPEPKVATYKEFTHNTLPRIHALGYNVIQLMAIMEHAYYASFGYQINSFFAASSRYGLPDDLKELIDTAHGMGITVLLDVVHSHASKNVLDGLNMFDNSDHLYFHEGAKGRHELWDSRLFNYGHHEVLRFLLSNLRFWMDEYQFDGFRFDGVTSMLYKHHGIGTGFSGGYHEYFGDNVEEEGVVYLMVANEMLHNLYPGCITIAEDVSGMPALCLPLSLGGIGFDYRLAMAVPDLYIKWLKEKQDIDWDMGNLAFTLTNRRHGEKTIAYAESHDQALVGDKTLLFWLCDAEMYTNMSTLTPFTPTIERGMGLHKMIRLITHGLGGEGWLNFEGNEFGHPEWLDFPREGNGNSFHYARRQFNLIEDKLLRYHFLNDFDSKMQWTEEKYGWLHSPQAYISLKHEGDKVIVFERAGLLWVFNFHPTNSFTDYRVGVEQEGTYRIIINSDSPAFGGLDRITEGTRFFTTPFGWNGRKNYLQVGIARSLRASALRRPASSFTQRAFQPIKPAFTPAFQRFASTDSAKDGKVHQVIGAVVDVKFDTEQLPAILNALTTENNGQKLVLEVAQHLGENVVRCIAMDGTEGLTRGQVATDTGNPIMIPVGPGTLGRIMNVTGDPIDERGPIKSNKRLPIHADPPEFTEQSTSAEILITGIKVVDLLAPYARGGKIGLFGGAGVGKTVFIQELINNIAKAHGGYSVFTGVGERTREGNDLYHEMQETGVIKLDGESKVALVFGQMNEPPGARARVALTGLTVAEYFRDEEGQDVLLFIDNIFRFTQAGSEVSALLGRIPSAVGYQPTLAVDMGIMQERITTTQKGSITSVQAVYVPADDLTDPAPATTFAHLDATTVLSRGISELGIYPAVDPLDSKSRMLDPRVVGQEHYDTATRVQQMLQEYKSLQDIIAILGLDELSEQDKLTVERARKVQRFLSQPFTVAQVFTGIEGKLVGLKDTIDSFKRILGGEGDDMPEGAFYMVGDFASAQEKAKSILADIKEDN
;
A
#
# COMPACT_ATOMS: atom_id res chain seq x y z
N MET A 1 -62.22 -5.53 21.89
CA MET A 1 -62.46 -6.86 21.28
C MET A 1 -61.13 -7.57 21.27
N ALA A 2 -60.99 -8.66 22.03
CA ALA A 2 -59.73 -9.39 22.18
C ALA A 2 -59.36 -10.15 20.89
N PRO A 3 -58.08 -10.21 20.48
CA PRO A 3 -57.64 -11.17 19.49
C PRO A 3 -57.15 -12.44 20.19
N ALA A 4 -57.70 -13.56 19.73
CA ALA A 4 -57.35 -14.91 20.14
C ALA A 4 -56.10 -15.39 19.40
N ILE A 5 -55.31 -16.15 20.14
CA ILE A 5 -54.11 -16.91 19.77
C ILE A 5 -54.46 -17.96 18.70
N ALA A 6 -53.67 -18.05 17.62
CA ALA A 6 -53.60 -19.21 16.75
C ALA A 6 -52.14 -19.69 16.65
N ARG A 7 -51.97 -21.00 16.83
CA ARG A 7 -50.73 -21.73 17.07
C ARG A 7 -49.82 -21.82 15.84
N ALA A 8 -48.53 -21.89 16.15
CA ALA A 8 -47.46 -22.35 15.28
C ALA A 8 -47.70 -23.79 14.82
N ASP A 9 -47.55 -24.02 13.51
CA ASP A 9 -47.11 -25.28 12.88
C ASP A 9 -47.13 -25.10 11.35
N SER A 10 -45.98 -24.69 10.78
CA SER A 10 -45.50 -24.98 9.39
C SER A 10 -44.46 -23.95 8.96
N VAL A 11 -43.22 -24.05 9.47
CA VAL A 11 -42.07 -23.35 8.88
C VAL A 11 -41.37 -24.36 7.99
N GLY A 12 -41.85 -24.48 6.76
CA GLY A 12 -41.26 -25.30 5.72
C GLY A 12 -41.15 -24.48 4.44
N ALA A 13 -39.91 -24.24 4.03
CA ALA A 13 -39.48 -23.89 2.67
C ALA A 13 -40.28 -22.78 1.96
N ASP A 14 -40.00 -21.53 2.28
CA ASP A 14 -40.08 -20.39 1.34
C ASP A 14 -39.22 -19.24 1.90
N ALA A 15 -37.90 -19.37 1.77
CA ALA A 15 -36.98 -18.29 2.11
C ALA A 15 -37.14 -17.16 1.07
N VAL A 16 -37.54 -15.99 1.56
CA VAL A 16 -37.80 -14.78 0.78
C VAL A 16 -36.56 -14.37 -0.02
N HIS A 17 -36.70 -14.39 -1.34
CA HIS A 17 -35.63 -14.20 -2.33
C HIS A 17 -35.13 -12.74 -2.40
N SER A 18 -33.81 -12.54 -2.34
CA SER A 18 -33.16 -11.25 -2.64
C SER A 18 -33.15 -10.96 -4.15
N LYS A 19 -33.54 -9.73 -4.54
CA LYS A 19 -33.60 -9.22 -5.92
C LYS A 19 -32.25 -8.70 -6.44
N ASN A 20 -31.13 -8.94 -5.74
CA ASN A 20 -29.85 -8.25 -5.98
C ASN A 20 -29.02 -8.78 -7.18
N SER A 21 -29.49 -9.77 -7.94
CA SER A 21 -28.80 -10.30 -9.13
C SER A 21 -29.39 -9.73 -10.42
N VAL A 22 -28.53 -9.32 -11.37
CA VAL A 22 -28.91 -8.86 -12.72
C VAL A 22 -29.37 -10.02 -13.63
N MET A 23 -29.40 -11.25 -13.11
CA MET A 23 -29.85 -12.44 -13.84
C MET A 23 -31.36 -12.63 -13.73
N SER A 24 -31.99 -12.88 -14.88
CA SER A 24 -33.18 -13.72 -14.93
C SER A 24 -32.82 -15.08 -14.31
N ARG A 25 -33.68 -15.56 -13.40
CA ARG A 25 -33.57 -16.86 -12.69
C ARG A 25 -32.82 -17.91 -13.52
N PRO A 26 -31.80 -18.61 -12.99
CA PRO A 26 -31.32 -19.80 -13.65
C PRO A 26 -32.50 -20.75 -13.85
N ALA A 27 -32.69 -21.18 -15.10
CA ALA A 27 -33.71 -22.16 -15.43
C ALA A 27 -33.41 -23.44 -14.62
N THR A 28 -34.30 -23.75 -13.68
CA THR A 28 -34.48 -25.05 -13.00
C THR A 28 -33.30 -26.02 -13.10
N ASN A 29 -32.44 -25.99 -12.10
CA ASN A 29 -31.72 -27.15 -11.54
C ASN A 29 -31.38 -26.81 -10.08
N GLN A 30 -31.56 -27.78 -9.18
CA GLN A 30 -31.48 -27.61 -7.72
C GLN A 30 -30.18 -26.91 -7.30
N ILE A 31 -30.28 -25.69 -6.73
CA ILE A 31 -29.14 -25.05 -6.05
C ILE A 31 -28.78 -25.95 -4.87
N PRO A 32 -27.53 -26.46 -4.77
CA PRO A 32 -27.11 -27.27 -3.64
C PRO A 32 -27.28 -26.52 -2.31
N ALA A 33 -27.91 -27.15 -1.32
CA ALA A 33 -28.14 -26.57 0.00
C ALA A 33 -26.91 -26.61 0.93
N ASP A 34 -25.73 -26.87 0.38
CA ASP A 34 -24.46 -27.03 1.09
C ASP A 34 -23.49 -25.85 0.88
N GLY A 35 -23.98 -24.75 0.28
CA GLY A 35 -23.17 -23.56 0.02
C GLY A 35 -22.28 -23.65 -1.23
N THR A 36 -22.51 -24.62 -2.12
CA THR A 36 -21.70 -24.80 -3.34
C THR A 36 -22.37 -24.25 -4.61
N GLY A 37 -23.50 -23.55 -4.47
CA GLY A 37 -24.26 -22.99 -5.60
C GLY A 37 -23.44 -22.07 -6.50
N VAL A 38 -22.45 -21.38 -5.96
CA VAL A 38 -21.57 -20.47 -6.70
C VAL A 38 -20.73 -21.18 -7.76
N ILE A 39 -20.44 -22.48 -7.61
CA ILE A 39 -19.71 -23.26 -8.62
C ILE A 39 -20.48 -23.31 -9.95
N GLY A 40 -21.82 -23.26 -9.90
CA GLY A 40 -22.63 -23.17 -11.12
C GLY A 40 -22.46 -21.86 -11.89
N LEU A 41 -22.03 -20.79 -11.22
CA LEU A 41 -21.70 -19.50 -11.82
C LEU A 41 -20.23 -19.40 -12.20
N ASP A 42 -19.35 -19.98 -11.38
CA ASP A 42 -17.90 -19.99 -11.55
C ASP A 42 -17.33 -21.41 -11.32
N PRO A 43 -17.24 -22.23 -12.38
CA PRO A 43 -16.76 -23.62 -12.29
C PRO A 43 -15.31 -23.76 -11.81
N TYR A 44 -14.50 -22.70 -11.86
CA TYR A 44 -13.11 -22.73 -11.36
C TYR A 44 -13.02 -22.85 -9.83
N LEU A 45 -14.15 -22.71 -9.13
CA LEU A 45 -14.24 -22.92 -7.68
C LEU A 45 -14.38 -24.39 -7.27
N GLU A 46 -14.60 -25.33 -8.20
CA GLU A 46 -14.77 -26.77 -7.89
C GLU A 46 -13.64 -27.35 -7.00
N PRO A 47 -12.33 -27.05 -7.23
CA PRO A 47 -11.26 -27.55 -6.37
C PRO A 47 -11.35 -27.08 -4.91
N PHE A 48 -12.06 -25.97 -4.66
CA PHE A 48 -12.20 -25.33 -3.34
C PHE A 48 -13.55 -25.59 -2.69
N LYS A 49 -14.31 -26.56 -3.21
CA LYS A 49 -15.62 -26.96 -2.70
C LYS A 49 -15.65 -27.21 -1.20
N ALA A 50 -14.63 -27.87 -0.65
CA ALA A 50 -14.54 -28.14 0.78
C ALA A 50 -14.45 -26.86 1.62
N SER A 51 -13.67 -25.88 1.18
CA SER A 51 -13.55 -24.57 1.84
C SER A 51 -14.88 -23.80 1.82
N LEU A 52 -15.60 -23.84 0.69
CA LEU A 52 -16.93 -23.23 0.56
C LEU A 52 -17.95 -23.89 1.49
N GLN A 53 -18.00 -25.22 1.51
CA GLN A 53 -18.87 -26.00 2.40
C GLN A 53 -18.57 -25.73 3.89
N SER A 54 -17.28 -25.63 4.27
CA SER A 54 -16.87 -25.34 5.64
C SER A 54 -17.41 -23.99 6.11
N ARG A 55 -17.14 -22.91 5.34
CA ARG A 55 -17.56 -21.55 5.68
C ARG A 55 -19.08 -21.43 5.75
N TYR A 56 -19.78 -21.98 4.76
CA TYR A 56 -21.25 -22.01 4.75
C TYR A 56 -21.82 -22.75 5.96
N SER A 57 -21.28 -23.93 6.28
CA SER A 57 -21.73 -24.73 7.42
C SER A 57 -21.51 -24.00 8.74
N LYS A 58 -20.37 -23.33 8.92
CA LYS A 58 -20.09 -22.52 10.12
C LYS A 58 -21.04 -21.32 10.26
N ALA A 59 -21.31 -20.60 9.17
CA ALA A 59 -22.29 -19.52 9.17
C ALA A 59 -23.69 -20.03 9.55
N GLN A 60 -24.14 -21.13 8.95
CA GLN A 60 -25.42 -21.77 9.28
C GLN A 60 -25.48 -22.26 10.73
N GLN A 61 -24.37 -22.79 11.26
CA GLN A 61 -24.27 -23.20 12.66
C GLN A 61 -24.46 -22.01 13.61
N TRP A 62 -23.82 -20.87 13.34
CA TRP A 62 -24.03 -19.65 14.12
C TRP A 62 -25.49 -19.19 14.06
N ILE A 63 -26.07 -19.08 12.87
CA ILE A 63 -27.47 -18.66 12.70
C ILE A 63 -28.42 -19.59 13.45
N THR A 64 -28.22 -20.91 13.33
CA THR A 64 -29.02 -21.93 14.03
C THR A 64 -28.87 -21.81 15.55
N THR A 65 -27.64 -21.61 16.03
CA THR A 65 -27.36 -21.45 17.46
C THR A 65 -28.07 -20.21 18.00
N LEU A 66 -27.92 -19.06 17.34
CA LEU A 66 -28.56 -17.80 17.74
C LEU A 66 -30.09 -17.88 17.67
N ASN A 67 -30.66 -18.58 16.69
CA ASN A 67 -32.10 -18.87 16.64
C ASN A 67 -32.57 -19.65 17.87
N LYS A 68 -31.79 -20.64 18.30
CA LYS A 68 -32.12 -21.51 19.45
C LYS A 68 -31.90 -20.82 20.80
N THR A 69 -30.80 -20.10 20.98
CA THR A 69 -30.36 -19.59 22.30
C THR A 69 -30.79 -18.15 22.55
N GLU A 70 -30.87 -17.32 21.51
CA GLU A 70 -31.06 -15.87 21.63
C GLU A 70 -32.39 -15.40 21.01
N GLY A 71 -33.15 -16.32 20.41
CA GLY A 71 -34.42 -16.02 19.73
C GLY A 71 -34.26 -15.39 18.36
N GLY A 72 -33.10 -15.63 17.72
CA GLY A 72 -32.78 -15.28 16.34
C GLY A 72 -32.04 -13.96 16.16
N LEU A 73 -31.55 -13.74 14.94
CA LEU A 73 -30.70 -12.59 14.58
C LEU A 73 -31.37 -11.23 14.89
N ASP A 74 -32.70 -11.11 14.74
CA ASP A 74 -33.45 -9.89 15.10
C ASP A 74 -33.29 -9.53 16.59
N LYS A 75 -33.50 -10.50 17.50
CA LYS A 75 -33.38 -10.26 18.94
C LYS A 75 -31.94 -10.17 19.41
N PHE A 76 -31.06 -10.97 18.81
CA PHE A 76 -29.64 -10.99 19.18
C PHE A 76 -28.95 -9.66 18.87
N SER A 77 -29.26 -9.07 17.71
CA SER A 77 -28.72 -7.77 17.28
C SER A 77 -29.33 -6.56 18.01
N LYS A 78 -30.31 -6.75 18.89
CA LYS A 78 -30.78 -5.70 19.81
C LYS A 78 -30.02 -5.69 21.13
N GLY A 79 -28.72 -6.01 21.09
CA GLY A 79 -27.85 -6.01 22.26
C GLY A 79 -27.81 -4.66 22.96
N PHE A 80 -27.90 -3.54 22.22
CA PHE A 80 -27.94 -2.19 22.78
C PHE A 80 -29.20 -1.88 23.62
N GLU A 81 -30.30 -2.64 23.48
CA GLU A 81 -31.48 -2.56 24.37
C GLU A 81 -31.26 -3.30 25.71
N LYS A 82 -30.16 -4.04 25.82
CA LYS A 82 -29.79 -4.83 27.00
C LYS A 82 -28.49 -4.35 27.67
N PHE A 83 -27.45 -4.09 26.88
CA PHE A 83 -26.13 -3.63 27.28
C PHE A 83 -26.04 -2.11 27.20
N GLY A 84 -25.08 -1.51 27.91
CA GLY A 84 -25.03 -0.07 28.09
C GLY A 84 -26.19 0.44 28.94
N PHE A 85 -26.49 1.74 28.81
CA PHE A 85 -27.48 2.39 29.66
C PHE A 85 -28.87 2.36 29.03
N ASN A 86 -29.82 1.76 29.74
CA ASN A 86 -31.20 1.60 29.30
C ASN A 86 -32.17 2.20 30.32
N VAL A 87 -32.85 3.27 29.93
CA VAL A 87 -33.85 3.94 30.77
C VAL A 87 -35.21 3.27 30.59
N LYS A 88 -35.77 2.73 31.67
CA LYS A 88 -37.08 2.08 31.69
C LYS A 88 -38.21 3.12 31.75
N SER A 89 -39.43 2.69 31.43
CA SER A 89 -40.60 3.57 31.41
C SER A 89 -40.95 4.19 32.76
N ASN A 90 -40.56 3.55 33.87
CA ASN A 90 -40.69 4.08 35.23
C ASN A 90 -39.55 5.04 35.64
N GLY A 91 -38.58 5.29 34.75
CA GLY A 91 -37.42 6.14 34.97
C GLY A 91 -36.19 5.43 35.57
N ASP A 92 -36.29 4.15 35.89
CA ASP A 92 -35.14 3.38 36.38
C ASP A 92 -34.10 3.23 35.27
N ILE A 93 -32.82 3.29 35.63
CA ILE A 93 -31.71 3.08 34.69
C ILE A 93 -31.13 1.69 34.94
N VAL A 94 -31.13 0.85 33.92
CA VAL A 94 -30.41 -0.43 33.92
C VAL A 94 -29.12 -0.23 33.14
N TYR A 95 -27.99 -0.50 33.77
CA TYR A 95 -26.68 -0.50 33.12
C TYR A 95 -26.11 -1.93 33.14
N ARG A 96 -25.70 -2.43 31.96
CA ARG A 96 -24.98 -3.70 31.84
C ARG A 96 -23.71 -3.58 31.04
N GLU A 97 -22.70 -4.35 31.45
CA GLU A 97 -21.39 -4.35 30.81
C GLU A 97 -20.74 -5.73 30.86
N TRP A 98 -20.08 -6.15 29.78
CA TRP A 98 -19.37 -7.43 29.74
C TRP A 98 -17.90 -7.23 30.15
N ALA A 99 -17.51 -7.79 31.30
CA ALA A 99 -16.16 -7.68 31.86
C ALA A 99 -15.85 -8.91 32.74
N PRO A 100 -15.66 -10.09 32.14
CA PRO A 100 -15.46 -11.34 32.84
C PRO A 100 -14.17 -11.37 33.67
N ASN A 101 -13.12 -10.63 33.31
CA ASN A 101 -11.89 -10.61 34.11
C ASN A 101 -12.01 -9.72 35.37
N ALA A 102 -12.94 -8.78 35.41
CA ALA A 102 -13.13 -7.92 36.59
C ALA A 102 -13.59 -8.74 37.81
N MET A 103 -13.01 -8.43 38.98
CA MET A 103 -13.38 -9.01 40.27
C MET A 103 -14.51 -8.24 40.95
N GLU A 104 -14.48 -6.91 40.85
CA GLU A 104 -15.52 -6.00 41.31
C GLU A 104 -15.76 -4.93 40.23
N ALA A 105 -17.00 -4.47 40.07
CA ALA A 105 -17.32 -3.36 39.19
C ALA A 105 -18.29 -2.37 39.86
N TYR A 106 -18.08 -1.08 39.61
CA TYR A 106 -18.84 0.02 40.17
C TYR A 106 -19.17 1.03 39.08
N LEU A 107 -20.38 1.58 39.13
CA LEU A 107 -20.78 2.69 38.26
C LEU A 107 -20.46 4.03 38.95
N ILE A 108 -19.68 4.89 38.29
CA ILE A 108 -19.23 6.18 38.85
C ILE A 108 -19.55 7.32 37.89
N GLY A 109 -19.65 8.54 38.42
CA GLY A 109 -19.83 9.74 37.62
C GLY A 109 -20.26 10.94 38.44
N ASP A 110 -20.66 12.02 37.77
CA ASP A 110 -21.08 13.26 38.44
C ASP A 110 -22.29 13.02 39.38
N PHE A 111 -23.18 12.09 39.03
CA PHE A 111 -24.38 11.77 39.81
C PHE A 111 -24.10 11.20 41.21
N ASN A 112 -22.88 10.75 41.47
CA ASN A 112 -22.46 10.19 42.75
C ASN A 112 -21.12 10.75 43.26
N ASP A 113 -20.77 11.96 42.82
CA ASP A 113 -19.53 12.66 43.17
C ASP A 113 -18.28 11.79 42.92
N TRP A 114 -18.30 10.99 41.86
CA TRP A 114 -17.22 10.06 41.49
C TRP A 114 -16.86 9.04 42.58
N ASN A 115 -17.80 8.70 43.46
CA ASN A 115 -17.56 7.74 44.54
C ASN A 115 -17.38 6.30 44.01
N ARG A 116 -16.14 5.80 44.11
CA ARG A 116 -15.67 4.49 43.61
C ARG A 116 -16.27 3.26 44.28
N THR A 117 -17.10 3.42 45.31
CA THR A 117 -17.66 2.31 46.10
C THR A 117 -19.18 2.37 46.26
N ALA A 118 -19.80 3.51 45.95
CA ALA A 118 -21.21 3.75 46.30
C ALA A 118 -22.23 2.95 45.48
N HIS A 119 -21.88 2.50 44.27
CA HIS A 119 -22.80 1.85 43.34
C HIS A 119 -22.20 0.55 42.77
N PRO A 120 -22.06 -0.50 43.60
CA PRO A 120 -21.53 -1.79 43.15
C PRO A 120 -22.49 -2.48 42.17
N MET A 121 -21.92 -3.10 41.15
CA MET A 121 -22.62 -3.91 40.15
C MET A 121 -22.63 -5.39 40.58
N LYS A 122 -23.55 -6.19 40.04
CA LYS A 122 -23.64 -7.64 40.26
C LYS A 122 -23.21 -8.39 39.01
N LYS A 123 -22.26 -9.32 39.14
CA LYS A 123 -21.78 -10.19 38.06
C LYS A 123 -22.66 -11.43 37.92
N ASP A 124 -23.02 -11.80 36.70
CA ASP A 124 -23.69 -13.06 36.39
C ASP A 124 -22.70 -14.20 36.04
N SER A 125 -23.23 -15.37 35.67
CA SER A 125 -22.43 -16.55 35.31
C SER A 125 -21.64 -16.43 34.01
N PHE A 126 -21.96 -15.44 33.16
CA PHE A 126 -21.29 -15.20 31.87
C PHE A 126 -20.31 -14.01 31.95
N GLY A 127 -20.11 -13.44 33.15
CA GLY A 127 -19.23 -12.31 33.37
C GLY A 127 -19.84 -10.97 32.96
N VAL A 128 -21.16 -10.89 32.82
CA VAL A 128 -21.89 -9.63 32.61
C VAL A 128 -22.20 -9.01 33.96
N TRP A 129 -21.84 -7.74 34.11
CA TRP A 129 -22.12 -6.93 35.28
C TRP A 129 -23.41 -6.13 35.07
N GLU A 130 -24.29 -6.10 36.06
CA GLU A 130 -25.54 -5.34 36.03
C GLU A 130 -25.71 -4.45 37.28
N ILE A 131 -26.25 -3.25 37.08
CA ILE A 131 -26.81 -2.41 38.15
C ILE A 131 -28.14 -1.79 37.71
N ILE A 132 -29.07 -1.69 38.66
CA ILE A 132 -30.34 -0.98 38.49
C ILE A 132 -30.31 0.23 39.42
N LEU A 133 -30.36 1.44 38.84
CA LEU A 133 -30.48 2.69 39.57
C LEU A 133 -31.95 3.13 39.59
N PRO A 134 -32.62 3.11 40.75
CA PRO A 134 -34.02 3.49 40.83
C PRO A 134 -34.22 4.99 40.57
N ALA A 135 -35.31 5.34 39.91
CA ALA A 135 -35.68 6.73 39.66
C ALA A 135 -35.78 7.55 40.96
N ARG A 136 -35.32 8.80 40.93
CA ARG A 136 -35.47 9.76 42.03
C ARG A 136 -36.53 10.79 41.67
N ASN A 137 -37.62 10.85 42.44
CA ASN A 137 -38.76 11.73 42.19
C ASN A 137 -39.35 11.61 40.76
N GLY A 138 -39.45 10.38 40.25
CA GLY A 138 -39.97 10.10 38.90
C GLY A 138 -39.03 10.51 37.75
N LYS A 139 -37.76 10.87 38.04
CA LYS A 139 -36.74 11.19 37.05
C LYS A 139 -35.58 10.19 37.11
N PRO A 140 -34.87 9.95 35.99
CA PRO A 140 -33.67 9.11 35.98
C PRO A 140 -32.63 9.57 37.00
N ALA A 141 -31.99 8.62 37.69
CA ALA A 141 -31.02 8.90 38.76
C ALA A 141 -29.73 9.58 38.26
N ILE A 142 -29.39 9.38 36.99
CA ILE A 142 -28.26 10.04 36.32
C ILE A 142 -28.84 11.19 35.47
N PRO A 143 -28.44 12.45 35.71
CA PRO A 143 -28.85 13.57 34.87
C PRO A 143 -28.38 13.42 33.42
N HIS A 144 -29.21 13.85 32.47
CA HIS A 144 -28.84 13.91 31.05
C HIS A 144 -27.54 14.70 30.85
N ASP A 145 -26.65 14.17 30.00
CA ASP A 145 -25.37 14.75 29.59
C ASP A 145 -24.33 14.91 30.72
N SER A 146 -24.55 14.27 31.88
CA SER A 146 -23.56 14.16 32.95
C SER A 146 -22.46 13.14 32.63
N LYS A 147 -21.25 13.34 33.18
CA LYS A 147 -20.11 12.44 32.97
C LYS A 147 -20.28 11.15 33.77
N ILE A 148 -19.89 10.03 33.17
CA ILE A 148 -19.98 8.69 33.74
C ILE A 148 -18.78 7.82 33.33
N LYS A 149 -18.41 6.84 34.17
CA LYS A 149 -17.45 5.77 33.87
C LYS A 149 -17.83 4.48 34.59
N ILE A 150 -17.28 3.36 34.14
CA ILE A 150 -17.23 2.13 34.92
C ILE A 150 -15.86 2.03 35.62
N SER A 151 -15.86 1.67 36.90
CA SER A 151 -14.67 1.44 37.71
C SER A 151 -14.59 -0.03 38.08
N MET A 152 -13.52 -0.71 37.69
CA MET A 152 -13.32 -2.15 37.86
C MET A 152 -12.09 -2.41 38.71
N VAL A 153 -12.17 -3.39 39.61
CA VAL A 153 -11.02 -3.96 40.31
C VAL A 153 -10.63 -5.23 39.58
N VAL A 154 -9.35 -5.35 39.19
CA VAL A 154 -8.85 -6.44 38.34
C VAL A 154 -7.91 -7.38 39.11
N PRO A 155 -7.68 -8.62 38.63
CA PRO A 155 -6.84 -9.61 39.30
C PRO A 155 -5.35 -9.21 39.37
N ASN A 156 -4.57 -9.93 40.18
CA ASN A 156 -3.11 -9.85 40.40
C ASN A 156 -2.59 -8.75 41.35
N ASP A 157 -2.96 -7.48 41.16
CA ASP A 157 -2.46 -6.36 41.99
C ASP A 157 -3.56 -5.59 42.73
N GLY A 158 -4.84 -5.93 42.48
CA GLY A 158 -5.98 -5.21 43.02
C GLY A 158 -6.12 -3.79 42.48
N HIS A 159 -5.43 -3.47 41.38
CA HIS A 159 -5.48 -2.16 40.75
C HIS A 159 -6.89 -1.85 40.25
N ARG A 160 -7.23 -0.56 40.27
CA ARG A 160 -8.53 -0.05 39.84
C ARG A 160 -8.44 0.56 38.45
N ALA A 161 -9.11 -0.04 37.48
CA ALA A 161 -9.22 0.46 36.12
C ALA A 161 -10.55 1.23 35.93
N GLU A 162 -10.48 2.46 35.45
CA GLU A 162 -11.65 3.23 35.04
C GLU A 162 -11.72 3.27 33.50
N ARG A 163 -12.90 3.03 32.94
CA ARG A 163 -13.12 2.94 31.48
C ARG A 163 -14.39 3.66 31.04
N ILE A 164 -14.39 4.07 29.78
CA ILE A 164 -15.61 4.46 29.06
C ILE A 164 -16.43 3.19 28.79
N PRO A 165 -17.72 3.14 29.17
CA PRO A 165 -18.59 1.99 28.86
C PRO A 165 -18.58 1.63 27.37
N ALA A 166 -18.44 0.35 27.04
CA ALA A 166 -18.23 -0.11 25.66
C ALA A 166 -19.42 0.22 24.73
N TRP A 167 -20.61 0.32 25.32
CA TRP A 167 -21.89 0.58 24.66
C TRP A 167 -22.36 2.04 24.81
N ILE A 168 -21.45 2.96 25.14
CA ILE A 168 -21.81 4.37 25.30
C ILE A 168 -22.24 4.98 23.96
N THR A 169 -23.28 5.82 23.99
CA THR A 169 -23.84 6.47 22.79
C THR A 169 -23.35 7.89 22.57
N ARG A 170 -22.61 8.45 23.53
CA ARG A 170 -21.99 9.77 23.44
C ARG A 170 -20.77 9.87 24.34
N VAL A 171 -19.70 10.42 23.78
CA VAL A 171 -18.53 10.87 24.52
C VAL A 171 -18.25 12.32 24.13
N THR A 172 -17.40 13.02 24.88
CA THR A 172 -16.94 14.38 24.55
C THR A 172 -15.50 14.56 25.01
N GLN A 173 -14.77 15.47 24.37
CA GLN A 173 -13.42 15.85 24.77
C GLN A 173 -13.36 17.34 25.12
N GLU A 174 -12.73 17.65 26.25
CA GLU A 174 -12.41 19.02 26.67
C GLU A 174 -10.89 19.15 26.71
N LEU A 175 -10.29 19.54 25.56
CA LEU A 175 -8.83 19.60 25.37
C LEU A 175 -8.10 20.51 26.37
N SER A 176 -8.79 21.49 26.96
CA SER A 176 -8.24 22.34 28.03
C SER A 176 -8.07 21.63 29.38
N VAL A 177 -8.72 20.48 29.55
CA VAL A 177 -8.73 19.68 30.79
C VAL A 177 -7.94 18.38 30.61
N SER A 178 -8.23 17.63 29.54
CA SER A 178 -7.64 16.32 29.29
C SER A 178 -7.67 15.98 27.79
N PRO A 179 -6.64 15.30 27.26
CA PRO A 179 -6.71 14.72 25.92
C PRO A 179 -7.61 13.48 25.84
N VAL A 180 -8.01 12.90 26.97
CA VAL A 180 -8.86 11.70 27.04
C VAL A 180 -10.34 12.09 26.97
N TYR A 181 -11.14 11.30 26.25
CA TYR A 181 -12.59 11.51 26.20
C TYR A 181 -13.30 11.14 27.52
N ASP A 182 -14.43 11.79 27.76
CA ASP A 182 -15.37 11.45 28.84
C ASP A 182 -16.68 10.93 28.26
N ALA A 183 -17.20 9.83 28.81
CA ALA A 183 -18.52 9.32 28.48
C ALA A 183 -19.63 10.20 29.07
N ARG A 184 -20.65 10.47 28.26
CA ARG A 184 -21.81 11.29 28.62
C ARG A 184 -23.07 10.45 28.62
N PHE A 185 -23.84 10.52 29.70
CA PHE A 185 -25.12 9.83 29.76
C PHE A 185 -26.15 10.52 28.85
N TRP A 186 -26.30 10.01 27.62
CA TRP A 186 -27.17 10.61 26.62
C TRP A 186 -28.61 10.09 26.69
N ASN A 187 -29.44 10.81 27.46
CA ASN A 187 -30.87 10.57 27.55
C ASN A 187 -31.67 11.89 27.49
N PRO A 188 -31.72 12.58 26.33
CA PRO A 188 -32.43 13.84 26.22
C PRO A 188 -33.92 13.71 26.60
N PRO A 189 -34.53 14.76 27.18
CA PRO A 189 -35.97 14.80 27.45
C PRO A 189 -36.78 14.47 26.21
N LYS A 190 -37.97 13.86 26.38
CA LYS A 190 -38.79 13.38 25.26
C LYS A 190 -39.15 14.50 24.28
N GLU A 191 -39.30 15.73 24.78
CA GLU A 191 -39.62 16.93 24.01
C GLU A 191 -38.44 17.45 23.18
N GLN A 192 -37.21 17.05 23.53
CA GLN A 192 -35.96 17.46 22.86
C GLN A 192 -35.39 16.38 21.94
N ARG A 193 -35.92 15.16 21.99
CA ARG A 193 -35.51 14.06 21.11
C ARG A 193 -35.90 14.34 19.67
N TYR A 194 -34.96 14.14 18.75
CA TYR A 194 -35.27 14.16 17.33
C TYR A 194 -36.27 13.05 16.95
N VAL A 195 -37.23 13.39 16.10
CA VAL A 195 -38.20 12.46 15.52
C VAL A 195 -38.08 12.57 14.01
N PHE A 196 -37.70 11.46 13.36
CA PHE A 196 -37.63 11.36 11.91
C PHE A 196 -38.99 11.70 11.26
N LYS A 197 -38.94 12.54 10.23
CA LYS A 197 -40.10 13.09 9.52
C LYS A 197 -40.27 12.44 8.15
N ASN A 198 -39.19 12.00 7.54
CA ASN A 198 -39.17 11.39 6.22
C ASN A 198 -38.98 9.87 6.32
N ALA A 199 -39.44 9.16 5.29
CA ALA A 199 -39.18 7.74 5.14
C ALA A 199 -37.88 7.52 4.36
N ARG A 200 -37.21 6.41 4.63
CA ARG A 200 -36.07 5.95 3.84
C ARG A 200 -36.40 5.92 2.34
N PRO A 201 -35.51 6.41 1.47
CA PRO A 201 -35.71 6.34 0.03
C PRO A 201 -35.73 4.89 -0.46
N PRO A 202 -36.37 4.61 -1.61
CA PRO A 202 -36.28 3.29 -2.21
C PRO A 202 -34.84 2.99 -2.65
N LYS A 203 -34.44 1.71 -2.60
CA LYS A 203 -33.13 1.27 -3.09
C LYS A 203 -32.92 1.74 -4.54
N PRO A 204 -31.86 2.53 -4.82
CA PRO A 204 -31.63 3.05 -6.16
C PRO A 204 -31.31 1.92 -7.15
N ALA A 205 -31.68 2.10 -8.42
CA ALA A 205 -31.36 1.13 -9.48
C ALA A 205 -29.84 1.00 -9.70
N SER A 206 -29.14 2.13 -9.62
CA SER A 206 -27.68 2.25 -9.64
C SER A 206 -27.25 3.25 -8.55
N ALA A 207 -26.18 2.92 -7.83
CA ALA A 207 -25.63 3.79 -6.79
C ALA A 207 -24.68 4.83 -7.42
N ARG A 208 -25.03 6.11 -7.30
CA ARG A 208 -24.17 7.26 -7.61
C ARG A 208 -23.81 7.92 -6.29
N ILE A 209 -22.67 7.50 -5.76
CA ILE A 209 -22.22 7.74 -4.40
C ILE A 209 -21.39 9.02 -4.33
N TYR A 210 -21.77 9.92 -3.43
CA TYR A 210 -20.95 11.05 -3.01
C TYR A 210 -20.33 10.70 -1.66
N GLU A 211 -19.03 10.41 -1.64
CA GLU A 211 -18.26 10.11 -0.44
C GLU A 211 -17.86 11.41 0.24
N ALA A 212 -18.20 11.55 1.52
CA ALA A 212 -18.03 12.80 2.25
C ALA A 212 -17.65 12.60 3.71
N HIS A 213 -16.93 13.59 4.25
CA HIS A 213 -16.53 13.67 5.64
C HIS A 213 -16.99 15.00 6.25
N VAL A 214 -17.96 14.92 7.17
CA VAL A 214 -18.64 16.09 7.75
C VAL A 214 -17.68 17.18 8.23
N GLY A 215 -16.63 16.81 8.95
CA GLY A 215 -15.71 17.77 9.57
C GLY A 215 -14.87 18.61 8.61
N ILE A 216 -14.77 18.25 7.32
CA ILE A 216 -13.99 19.00 6.32
C ILE A 216 -14.88 19.67 5.26
N SER A 217 -16.20 19.45 5.31
CA SER A 217 -17.17 19.96 4.33
C SER A 217 -17.51 21.45 4.53
N SER A 218 -16.50 22.29 4.76
CA SER A 218 -16.60 23.75 4.85
C SER A 218 -15.37 24.41 4.22
N PRO A 219 -15.50 25.61 3.62
CA PRO A 219 -14.35 26.40 3.19
C PRO A 219 -13.50 26.96 4.34
N GLU A 220 -14.04 26.98 5.56
CA GLU A 220 -13.33 27.49 6.73
C GLU A 220 -12.37 26.42 7.30
N PRO A 221 -11.16 26.80 7.75
CA PRO A 221 -10.18 25.87 8.33
C PRO A 221 -10.57 25.52 9.78
N LYS A 222 -11.68 24.80 9.95
CA LYS A 222 -12.22 24.33 11.22
C LYS A 222 -12.90 22.98 11.04
N VAL A 223 -13.24 22.31 12.15
CA VAL A 223 -14.15 21.16 12.08
C VAL A 223 -15.57 21.66 11.82
N ALA A 224 -16.11 21.31 10.65
CA ALA A 224 -17.50 21.60 10.31
C ALA A 224 -18.49 20.65 11.03
N THR A 225 -19.73 21.11 11.16
CA THR A 225 -20.78 20.46 11.96
C THR A 225 -21.80 19.70 11.12
N TYR A 226 -22.54 18.78 11.75
CA TYR A 226 -23.67 18.08 11.11
C TYR A 226 -24.70 19.06 10.56
N LYS A 227 -24.98 20.16 11.27
CA LYS A 227 -25.92 21.20 10.81
C LYS A 227 -25.41 21.96 9.60
N GLU A 228 -24.12 22.33 9.59
CA GLU A 228 -23.52 22.97 8.42
C GLU A 228 -23.58 22.04 7.20
N PHE A 229 -23.26 20.75 7.37
CA PHE A 229 -23.40 19.76 6.28
C PHE A 229 -24.84 19.64 5.79
N THR A 230 -25.80 19.59 6.71
CA THR A 230 -27.24 19.49 6.41
C THR A 230 -27.73 20.67 5.58
N HIS A 231 -27.35 21.89 5.97
CA HIS A 231 -27.83 23.11 5.33
C HIS A 231 -27.07 23.48 4.05
N ASN A 232 -25.76 23.22 4.00
CA ASN A 232 -24.90 23.73 2.92
C ASN A 232 -24.51 22.64 1.92
N THR A 233 -24.21 21.42 2.41
CA THR A 233 -23.64 20.36 1.57
C THR A 233 -24.70 19.46 0.97
N LEU A 234 -25.75 19.07 1.70
CA LEU A 234 -26.83 18.23 1.15
C LEU A 234 -27.50 18.82 -0.10
N PRO A 235 -27.89 20.12 -0.14
CA PRO A 235 -28.49 20.70 -1.33
C PRO A 235 -27.58 20.65 -2.57
N ARG A 236 -26.26 20.79 -2.35
CA ARG A 236 -25.24 20.67 -3.40
C ARG A 236 -25.18 19.25 -3.96
N ILE A 237 -25.10 18.26 -3.08
CA ILE A 237 -25.05 16.83 -3.48
C ILE A 237 -26.31 16.48 -4.29
N HIS A 238 -27.49 16.90 -3.83
CA HIS A 238 -28.74 16.71 -4.55
C HIS A 238 -28.72 17.40 -5.93
N ALA A 239 -28.26 18.65 -6.03
CA ALA A 239 -28.19 19.40 -7.28
C ALA A 239 -27.22 18.76 -8.31
N LEU A 240 -26.14 18.16 -7.83
CA LEU A 240 -25.20 17.39 -8.65
C LEU A 240 -25.81 16.09 -9.19
N GLY A 241 -26.90 15.58 -8.61
CA GLY A 241 -27.60 14.38 -9.10
C GLY A 241 -27.08 13.05 -8.51
N TYR A 242 -26.27 13.12 -7.46
CA TYR A 242 -25.93 11.95 -6.64
C TYR A 242 -27.17 11.50 -5.85
N ASN A 243 -27.35 10.19 -5.72
CA ASN A 243 -28.52 9.59 -5.06
C ASN A 243 -28.14 8.77 -3.81
N VAL A 244 -26.84 8.63 -3.55
CA VAL A 244 -26.28 7.97 -2.37
C VAL A 244 -25.19 8.86 -1.76
N ILE A 245 -25.12 8.95 -0.44
CA ILE A 245 -23.99 9.52 0.31
C ILE A 245 -23.28 8.39 1.04
N GLN A 246 -21.97 8.31 0.92
CA GLN A 246 -21.13 7.50 1.80
C GLN A 246 -20.56 8.44 2.87
N LEU A 247 -21.00 8.26 4.12
CA LEU A 247 -20.66 9.16 5.21
C LEU A 247 -19.53 8.57 6.06
N MET A 248 -18.34 9.17 5.93
CA MET A 248 -17.12 8.73 6.59
C MET A 248 -17.01 9.30 8.02
N ALA A 249 -16.18 8.65 8.84
CA ALA A 249 -15.73 9.13 10.15
C ALA A 249 -16.86 9.45 11.16
N ILE A 250 -17.99 8.75 11.09
CA ILE A 250 -19.11 8.98 12.01
C ILE A 250 -18.95 8.23 13.33
N MET A 251 -18.47 6.98 13.30
CA MET A 251 -18.13 6.25 14.52
C MET A 251 -17.03 7.00 15.26
N GLU A 252 -17.18 7.18 16.57
CA GLU A 252 -16.30 8.05 17.34
C GLU A 252 -14.86 7.51 17.38
N HIS A 253 -13.93 8.40 17.05
CA HIS A 253 -12.51 8.14 16.92
C HIS A 253 -11.73 9.28 17.59
N ALA A 254 -10.79 8.99 18.49
CA ALA A 254 -10.10 10.03 19.26
C ALA A 254 -9.03 10.76 18.44
N TYR A 255 -8.44 10.10 17.44
CA TYR A 255 -7.43 10.67 16.56
C TYR A 255 -8.07 11.18 15.26
N TYR A 256 -8.27 12.49 15.14
CA TYR A 256 -8.98 13.09 13.98
C TYR A 256 -8.26 12.81 12.65
N ALA A 257 -6.92 12.82 12.64
CA ALA A 257 -6.13 12.52 11.45
C ALA A 257 -6.10 11.03 11.07
N SER A 258 -6.75 10.14 11.84
CA SER A 258 -7.05 8.78 11.37
C SER A 258 -8.11 8.74 10.28
N PHE A 259 -8.73 9.89 9.98
CA PHE A 259 -9.82 9.99 9.01
C PHE A 259 -11.05 9.13 9.36
N GLY A 260 -11.19 8.76 10.63
CA GLY A 260 -12.28 7.89 11.10
C GLY A 260 -11.93 6.40 11.17
N TYR A 261 -10.71 5.99 10.84
CA TYR A 261 -10.34 4.56 10.87
C TYR A 261 -9.96 4.06 12.28
N GLN A 262 -9.52 4.94 13.19
CA GLN A 262 -9.13 4.54 14.55
C GLN A 262 -10.29 4.66 15.55
N ILE A 263 -11.21 3.68 15.54
CA ILE A 263 -12.42 3.73 16.36
C ILE A 263 -12.15 3.50 17.84
N ASN A 264 -12.76 4.35 18.67
CA ASN A 264 -12.72 4.32 20.12
C ASN A 264 -14.04 3.85 20.73
N SER A 265 -15.16 4.47 20.32
CA SER A 265 -16.50 4.21 20.87
C SER A 265 -17.47 3.88 19.75
N PHE A 266 -17.73 2.58 19.56
CA PHE A 266 -18.44 2.04 18.39
C PHE A 266 -19.91 2.49 18.27
N PHE A 267 -20.56 2.78 19.39
CA PHE A 267 -21.97 3.20 19.44
C PHE A 267 -22.16 4.72 19.56
N ALA A 268 -21.06 5.48 19.55
CA ALA A 268 -21.11 6.93 19.66
C ALA A 268 -20.95 7.58 18.28
N ALA A 269 -21.89 8.47 17.93
CA ALA A 269 -21.70 9.40 16.82
C ALA A 269 -20.67 10.45 17.21
N SER A 270 -19.73 10.75 16.31
CA SER A 270 -18.59 11.58 16.66
C SER A 270 -19.02 12.96 17.15
N SER A 271 -18.65 13.25 18.39
CA SER A 271 -19.03 14.47 19.10
C SER A 271 -18.39 15.73 18.53
N ARG A 272 -17.37 15.60 17.67
CA ARG A 272 -16.72 16.74 17.00
C ARG A 272 -17.66 17.53 16.10
N TYR A 273 -18.64 16.87 15.50
CA TYR A 273 -19.52 17.50 14.51
C TYR A 273 -20.85 17.97 15.12
N GLY A 274 -21.18 17.58 16.35
CA GLY A 274 -22.40 18.02 17.03
C GLY A 274 -23.00 16.99 17.98
N LEU A 275 -24.31 17.09 18.16
CA LEU A 275 -25.10 16.15 18.98
C LEU A 275 -25.55 14.94 18.14
N PRO A 276 -25.82 13.77 18.75
CA PRO A 276 -26.44 12.63 18.08
C PRO A 276 -27.71 13.00 17.29
N ASP A 277 -28.53 13.90 17.83
CA ASP A 277 -29.77 14.34 17.18
C ASP A 277 -29.52 15.24 15.96
N ASP A 278 -28.37 15.91 15.87
CA ASP A 278 -27.98 16.66 14.66
C ASP A 278 -27.62 15.72 13.50
N LEU A 279 -27.03 14.55 13.80
CA LEU A 279 -26.79 13.50 12.78
C LEU A 279 -28.12 12.88 12.30
N LYS A 280 -29.08 12.65 13.21
CA LYS A 280 -30.43 12.21 12.82
C LYS A 280 -31.09 13.22 11.89
N GLU A 281 -30.96 14.52 12.20
CA GLU A 281 -31.48 15.59 11.34
C GLU A 281 -30.84 15.59 9.95
N LEU A 282 -29.53 15.36 9.87
CA LEU A 282 -28.80 15.25 8.61
C LEU A 282 -29.37 14.11 7.75
N ILE A 283 -29.48 12.90 8.31
CA ILE A 283 -29.95 11.71 7.59
C ILE A 283 -31.42 11.89 7.18
N ASP A 284 -32.28 12.37 8.08
CA ASP A 284 -33.69 12.63 7.79
C ASP A 284 -33.86 13.67 6.66
N THR A 285 -33.03 14.72 6.67
CA THR A 285 -33.05 15.74 5.61
C THR A 285 -32.59 15.17 4.28
N ALA A 286 -31.57 14.32 4.27
CA ALA A 286 -31.13 13.61 3.06
C ALA A 286 -32.23 12.69 2.52
N HIS A 287 -32.93 11.96 3.39
CA HIS A 287 -34.10 11.14 3.01
C HIS A 287 -35.23 11.99 2.41
N GLY A 288 -35.49 13.17 2.96
CA GLY A 288 -36.44 14.14 2.40
C GLY A 288 -36.08 14.64 0.99
N MET A 289 -34.80 14.53 0.61
CA MET A 289 -34.28 14.81 -0.74
C MET A 289 -34.21 13.55 -1.63
N GLY A 290 -34.65 12.39 -1.13
CA GLY A 290 -34.57 11.12 -1.84
C GLY A 290 -33.16 10.52 -1.91
N ILE A 291 -32.24 10.96 -1.05
CA ILE A 291 -30.85 10.51 -1.02
C ILE A 291 -30.69 9.40 0.02
N THR A 292 -30.14 8.26 -0.42
CA THR A 292 -29.75 7.14 0.44
C THR A 292 -28.48 7.50 1.21
N VAL A 293 -28.38 7.20 2.50
CA VAL A 293 -27.17 7.49 3.31
C VAL A 293 -26.57 6.20 3.84
N LEU A 294 -25.34 5.91 3.45
CA LEU A 294 -24.54 4.79 3.92
C LEU A 294 -23.54 5.26 4.97
N LEU A 295 -23.25 4.39 5.94
CA LEU A 295 -22.24 4.63 6.97
C LEU A 295 -20.96 3.84 6.68
N ASP A 296 -19.79 4.44 6.89
CA ASP A 296 -18.54 3.69 7.03
C ASP A 296 -18.51 2.94 8.36
N VAL A 297 -18.43 1.62 8.27
CA VAL A 297 -18.31 0.72 9.42
C VAL A 297 -16.92 0.12 9.45
N VAL A 298 -16.18 0.49 10.49
CA VAL A 298 -14.84 -0.02 10.75
C VAL A 298 -14.95 -1.15 11.78
N HIS A 299 -15.24 -2.35 11.30
CA HIS A 299 -15.24 -3.58 12.11
C HIS A 299 -14.01 -4.45 11.89
N SER A 300 -13.06 -4.00 11.07
CA SER A 300 -11.81 -4.70 10.81
C SER A 300 -10.83 -4.66 11.99
N HIS A 301 -10.84 -3.57 12.75
CA HIS A 301 -9.96 -3.34 13.89
C HIS A 301 -10.55 -2.30 14.86
N ALA A 302 -9.89 -2.10 16.00
CA ALA A 302 -10.19 -1.03 16.95
C ALA A 302 -8.90 -0.31 17.37
N SER A 303 -9.03 0.94 17.81
CA SER A 303 -7.91 1.71 18.36
C SER A 303 -7.26 0.99 19.53
N LYS A 304 -5.93 1.11 19.64
CA LYS A 304 -5.18 0.62 20.81
C LYS A 304 -5.37 1.48 22.07
N ASN A 305 -6.13 2.57 22.02
CA ASN A 305 -6.40 3.41 23.18
C ASN A 305 -7.07 2.63 24.32
N VAL A 306 -6.49 2.75 25.52
CA VAL A 306 -6.97 2.03 26.72
C VAL A 306 -7.93 2.87 27.57
N LEU A 307 -7.68 4.18 27.71
CA LEU A 307 -8.45 5.02 28.64
C LEU A 307 -9.81 5.45 28.07
N ASP A 308 -9.86 5.68 26.76
CA ASP A 308 -11.04 6.13 26.02
C ASP A 308 -11.37 5.24 24.82
N GLY A 309 -10.85 4.01 24.78
CA GLY A 309 -11.13 3.03 23.75
C GLY A 309 -11.53 1.68 24.33
N LEU A 310 -11.75 0.72 23.44
CA LEU A 310 -12.16 -0.64 23.78
C LEU A 310 -10.98 -1.54 24.22
N ASN A 311 -9.74 -1.10 24.02
CA ASN A 311 -8.55 -1.88 24.34
C ASN A 311 -8.38 -2.06 25.86
N MET A 312 -7.95 -3.26 26.30
CA MET A 312 -7.71 -3.58 27.70
C MET A 312 -8.88 -3.18 28.62
N PHE A 313 -10.11 -3.37 28.14
CA PHE A 313 -11.32 -2.87 28.80
C PHE A 313 -11.46 -3.46 30.21
N ASP A 314 -11.45 -4.79 30.35
CA ASP A 314 -11.40 -5.47 31.66
C ASP A 314 -9.96 -5.80 32.10
N ASN A 315 -9.00 -5.06 31.56
CA ASN A 315 -7.56 -5.23 31.76
C ASN A 315 -6.99 -6.57 31.25
N SER A 316 -7.76 -7.32 30.47
CA SER A 316 -7.24 -8.40 29.63
C SER A 316 -7.01 -7.91 28.20
N ASP A 317 -6.05 -8.51 27.49
CA ASP A 317 -5.82 -8.18 26.08
C ASP A 317 -6.82 -8.90 25.15
N HIS A 318 -7.54 -9.92 25.59
CA HIS A 318 -8.32 -10.81 24.74
C HIS A 318 -9.85 -10.73 24.91
N LEU A 319 -10.38 -9.70 25.59
CA LEU A 319 -11.83 -9.58 25.80
C LEU A 319 -12.62 -9.52 24.49
N TYR A 320 -12.48 -8.41 23.76
CA TYR A 320 -13.12 -8.22 22.44
C TYR A 320 -12.22 -8.69 21.29
N PHE A 321 -10.97 -8.99 21.59
CA PHE A 321 -9.88 -9.16 20.63
C PHE A 321 -9.25 -10.55 20.78
N HIS A 322 -8.47 -10.98 19.79
CA HIS A 322 -7.61 -12.14 20.01
C HIS A 322 -6.49 -11.82 21.02
N GLU A 323 -5.96 -12.85 21.68
CA GLU A 323 -4.82 -12.74 22.59
C GLU A 323 -3.50 -12.59 21.81
N GLY A 324 -2.52 -11.91 22.41
CA GLY A 324 -1.14 -11.87 21.89
C GLY A 324 -1.02 -11.26 20.49
N ALA A 325 -0.14 -11.84 19.67
CA ALA A 325 0.16 -11.33 18.33
C ALA A 325 -1.04 -11.39 17.37
N LYS A 326 -1.87 -12.45 17.45
CA LYS A 326 -3.08 -12.57 16.60
C LYS A 326 -4.06 -11.40 16.82
N GLY A 327 -4.06 -10.82 18.02
CA GLY A 327 -4.91 -9.69 18.39
C GLY A 327 -4.39 -8.31 18.00
N ARG A 328 -3.30 -8.22 17.23
CA ARG A 328 -2.61 -6.97 16.91
C ARG A 328 -2.40 -6.84 15.40
N HIS A 329 -2.68 -5.66 14.86
CA HIS A 329 -2.38 -5.31 13.49
C HIS A 329 -1.14 -4.42 13.46
N GLU A 330 0.02 -4.97 13.10
CA GLU A 330 1.31 -4.28 13.25
C GLU A 330 1.39 -2.99 12.44
N LEU A 331 0.97 -3.01 11.16
CA LEU A 331 1.02 -1.84 10.27
C LEU A 331 0.10 -0.70 10.71
N TRP A 332 -1.04 -1.03 11.33
CA TRP A 332 -2.04 -0.04 11.75
C TRP A 332 -1.95 0.27 13.24
N ASP A 333 -1.04 -0.39 13.97
CA ASP A 333 -0.85 -0.21 15.41
C ASP A 333 -2.17 -0.32 16.20
N SER A 334 -2.95 -1.37 15.88
CA SER A 334 -4.37 -1.52 16.27
C SER A 334 -4.70 -2.91 16.84
N ARG A 335 -5.91 -3.06 17.41
CA ARG A 335 -6.42 -4.34 17.94
C ARG A 335 -7.34 -5.06 16.95
N LEU A 336 -7.28 -6.39 16.90
CA LEU A 336 -8.07 -7.23 15.99
C LEU A 336 -9.12 -8.06 16.73
N PHE A 337 -10.37 -7.98 16.27
CA PHE A 337 -11.51 -8.64 16.91
C PHE A 337 -11.41 -10.16 16.90
N ASN A 338 -11.92 -10.79 17.96
CA ASN A 338 -12.16 -12.23 18.00
C ASN A 338 -13.58 -12.52 17.47
N TYR A 339 -13.72 -12.60 16.14
CA TYR A 339 -15.02 -12.77 15.47
C TYR A 339 -15.73 -14.09 15.84
N GLY A 340 -14.98 -15.10 16.29
CA GLY A 340 -15.53 -16.38 16.76
C GLY A 340 -16.20 -16.33 18.14
N HIS A 341 -16.11 -15.21 18.87
CA HIS A 341 -16.64 -15.11 20.23
C HIS A 341 -18.10 -14.62 20.27
N HIS A 342 -18.96 -15.26 21.08
CA HIS A 342 -20.40 -14.96 21.13
C HIS A 342 -20.72 -13.50 21.48
N GLU A 343 -20.08 -12.94 22.51
CA GLU A 343 -20.33 -11.54 22.91
C GLU A 343 -19.70 -10.52 21.94
N VAL A 344 -18.65 -10.91 21.18
CA VAL A 344 -18.09 -10.07 20.11
C VAL A 344 -19.04 -10.03 18.92
N LEU A 345 -19.61 -11.19 18.53
CA LEU A 345 -20.70 -11.24 17.55
C LEU A 345 -21.89 -10.41 17.99
N ARG A 346 -22.29 -10.48 19.28
CA ARG A 346 -23.37 -9.65 19.81
C ARG A 346 -23.04 -8.17 19.67
N PHE A 347 -21.84 -7.76 20.08
CA PHE A 347 -21.38 -6.37 20.00
C PHE A 347 -21.42 -5.84 18.56
N LEU A 348 -20.78 -6.53 17.62
CA LEU A 348 -20.65 -6.08 16.24
C LEU A 348 -21.97 -6.15 15.46
N LEU A 349 -22.77 -7.22 15.61
CA LEU A 349 -24.08 -7.30 14.96
C LEU A 349 -25.07 -6.29 15.55
N SER A 350 -24.98 -6.03 16.86
CA SER A 350 -25.80 -5.00 17.49
C SER A 350 -25.36 -3.60 17.10
N ASN A 351 -24.09 -3.39 16.79
CA ASN A 351 -23.61 -2.12 16.28
C ASN A 351 -24.22 -1.78 14.92
N LEU A 352 -24.21 -2.73 13.99
CA LEU A 352 -24.88 -2.59 12.70
C LEU A 352 -26.37 -2.28 12.89
N ARG A 353 -27.05 -3.03 13.76
CA ARG A 353 -28.47 -2.83 14.05
C ARG A 353 -28.76 -1.48 14.69
N PHE A 354 -27.90 -1.01 15.59
CA PHE A 354 -28.02 0.28 16.25
C PHE A 354 -27.98 1.43 15.23
N TRP A 355 -27.01 1.42 14.30
CA TRP A 355 -26.93 2.44 13.26
C TRP A 355 -28.13 2.42 12.30
N MET A 356 -28.68 1.24 11.98
CA MET A 356 -29.90 1.11 11.18
C MET A 356 -31.16 1.64 11.91
N ASP A 357 -31.33 1.34 13.20
CA ASP A 357 -32.57 1.67 13.94
C ASP A 357 -32.55 3.08 14.56
N GLU A 358 -31.43 3.48 15.18
CA GLU A 358 -31.33 4.75 15.92
C GLU A 358 -31.14 5.94 14.98
N TYR A 359 -30.33 5.77 13.93
CA TYR A 359 -29.94 6.85 13.01
C TYR A 359 -30.55 6.72 11.61
N GLN A 360 -31.20 5.59 11.31
CA GLN A 360 -31.84 5.32 10.02
C GLN A 360 -30.89 5.31 8.80
N PHE A 361 -29.60 4.98 8.97
CA PHE A 361 -28.71 4.70 7.83
C PHE A 361 -29.27 3.59 6.94
N ASP A 362 -29.07 3.69 5.63
CA ASP A 362 -29.61 2.80 4.59
C ASP A 362 -28.69 1.64 4.21
N GLY A 363 -27.57 1.51 4.92
CA GLY A 363 -26.60 0.47 4.73
C GLY A 363 -25.20 0.95 5.05
N PHE A 364 -24.20 0.21 4.58
CA PHE A 364 -22.84 0.33 5.08
C PHE A 364 -21.79 0.13 3.99
N ARG A 365 -20.66 0.82 4.14
CA ARG A 365 -19.39 0.35 3.60
C ARG A 365 -18.60 -0.28 4.73
N PHE A 366 -18.14 -1.52 4.55
CA PHE A 366 -17.27 -2.20 5.49
C PHE A 366 -15.83 -1.96 5.08
N ASP A 367 -15.08 -1.29 5.95
CA ASP A 367 -13.71 -0.86 5.69
C ASP A 367 -12.68 -1.90 6.16
N GLY A 368 -11.60 -2.04 5.40
CA GLY A 368 -10.55 -3.01 5.68
C GLY A 368 -11.00 -4.46 5.57
N VAL A 369 -11.95 -4.79 4.68
CA VAL A 369 -12.44 -6.18 4.50
C VAL A 369 -11.28 -7.12 4.15
N THR A 370 -10.33 -6.69 3.31
CA THR A 370 -9.10 -7.47 3.04
C THR A 370 -8.38 -7.91 4.33
N SER A 371 -8.29 -7.02 5.33
CA SER A 371 -7.65 -7.33 6.62
C SER A 371 -8.42 -8.38 7.43
N MET A 372 -9.75 -8.41 7.27
CA MET A 372 -10.64 -9.39 7.90
C MET A 372 -10.65 -10.75 7.20
N LEU A 373 -10.41 -10.77 5.89
CA LEU A 373 -10.45 -11.99 5.08
C LEU A 373 -9.20 -12.86 5.25
N TYR A 374 -8.04 -12.27 5.56
CA TYR A 374 -6.75 -12.99 5.55
C TYR A 374 -5.97 -12.79 6.85
N LYS A 375 -5.28 -13.85 7.29
CA LYS A 375 -4.38 -13.83 8.46
C LYS A 375 -3.16 -12.93 8.28
N HIS A 376 -2.73 -12.71 7.04
CA HIS A 376 -1.66 -11.75 6.69
C HIS A 376 -2.19 -10.36 6.37
N HIS A 377 -3.51 -10.15 6.45
CA HIS A 377 -4.19 -8.88 6.28
C HIS A 377 -4.00 -8.17 4.92
N GLY A 378 -3.49 -8.89 3.91
CA GLY A 378 -3.08 -8.32 2.62
C GLY A 378 -1.74 -7.56 2.67
N ILE A 379 -1.05 -7.53 3.81
CA ILE A 379 0.23 -6.82 3.97
C ILE A 379 1.32 -7.57 3.21
N GLY A 380 2.09 -6.86 2.38
CA GLY A 380 3.21 -7.41 1.62
C GLY A 380 2.84 -8.58 0.69
N THR A 381 1.54 -8.75 0.38
CA THR A 381 1.02 -9.90 -0.36
C THR A 381 0.39 -9.42 -1.68
N GLY A 382 0.86 -9.96 -2.80
CA GLY A 382 0.22 -9.75 -4.10
C GLY A 382 -0.87 -10.79 -4.36
N PHE A 383 -1.96 -10.36 -5.02
CA PHE A 383 -3.03 -11.25 -5.48
C PHE A 383 -2.96 -11.37 -7.00
N SER A 384 -2.59 -12.55 -7.49
CA SER A 384 -2.44 -12.82 -8.93
C SER A 384 -3.78 -13.12 -9.61
N GLY A 385 -4.82 -13.39 -8.83
CA GLY A 385 -6.09 -13.92 -9.30
C GLY A 385 -6.14 -15.45 -9.25
N GLY A 386 -5.10 -16.12 -8.75
CA GLY A 386 -5.09 -17.56 -8.52
C GLY A 386 -6.00 -17.95 -7.36
N TYR A 387 -6.94 -18.87 -7.58
CA TYR A 387 -8.02 -19.12 -6.61
C TYR A 387 -7.53 -19.68 -5.27
N HIS A 388 -6.37 -20.35 -5.27
CA HIS A 388 -5.72 -20.87 -4.07
C HIS A 388 -5.35 -19.76 -3.05
N GLU A 389 -5.12 -18.53 -3.52
CA GLU A 389 -4.84 -17.36 -2.67
C GLU A 389 -6.06 -16.96 -1.83
N TYR A 390 -7.27 -17.22 -2.34
CA TYR A 390 -8.55 -16.80 -1.76
C TYR A 390 -9.26 -17.89 -0.92
N PHE A 391 -8.84 -19.14 -1.09
CA PHE A 391 -9.48 -20.31 -0.47
C PHE A 391 -8.51 -21.26 0.24
N GLY A 392 -7.24 -20.87 0.38
CA GLY A 392 -6.21 -21.62 1.13
C GLY A 392 -6.16 -21.32 2.64
N ASP A 393 -5.11 -21.82 3.29
CA ASP A 393 -4.95 -21.80 4.76
C ASP A 393 -4.75 -20.41 5.37
N ASN A 394 -4.41 -19.43 4.52
CA ASN A 394 -4.19 -18.04 4.92
C ASN A 394 -5.48 -17.26 5.17
N VAL A 395 -6.65 -17.83 4.85
CA VAL A 395 -7.93 -17.18 5.09
C VAL A 395 -8.29 -17.21 6.57
N GLU A 396 -8.73 -16.07 7.10
CA GLU A 396 -9.27 -15.95 8.45
C GLU A 396 -10.77 -16.29 8.40
N GLU A 397 -11.08 -17.58 8.61
CA GLU A 397 -12.41 -18.12 8.41
C GLU A 397 -13.45 -17.50 9.37
N GLU A 398 -13.06 -17.11 10.58
CA GLU A 398 -13.97 -16.48 11.55
C GLU A 398 -14.41 -15.08 11.07
N GLY A 399 -13.50 -14.31 10.48
CA GLY A 399 -13.79 -13.02 9.87
C GLY A 399 -14.76 -13.16 8.69
N VAL A 400 -14.52 -14.14 7.81
CA VAL A 400 -15.42 -14.45 6.69
C VAL A 400 -16.82 -14.82 7.19
N VAL A 401 -16.91 -15.69 8.20
CA VAL A 401 -18.19 -16.14 8.75
C VAL A 401 -18.95 -15.00 9.43
N TYR A 402 -18.26 -14.10 10.15
CA TYR A 402 -18.88 -12.90 10.69
C TYR A 402 -19.53 -12.05 9.58
N LEU A 403 -18.80 -11.79 8.48
CA LEU A 403 -19.31 -11.01 7.35
C LEU A 403 -20.52 -11.70 6.68
N MET A 404 -20.52 -13.03 6.57
CA MET A 404 -21.66 -13.80 6.07
C MET A 404 -22.90 -13.62 6.95
N VAL A 405 -22.75 -13.78 8.27
CA VAL A 405 -23.86 -13.63 9.23
C VAL A 405 -24.35 -12.18 9.28
N ALA A 406 -23.44 -11.20 9.22
CA ALA A 406 -23.78 -9.78 9.19
C ALA A 406 -24.61 -9.40 7.96
N ASN A 407 -24.16 -9.80 6.76
CA ASN A 407 -24.89 -9.52 5.52
C ASN A 407 -26.24 -10.25 5.48
N GLU A 408 -26.31 -11.51 5.92
CA GLU A 408 -27.56 -12.26 6.01
C GLU A 408 -28.56 -11.58 6.96
N MET A 409 -28.10 -11.13 8.14
CA MET A 409 -28.92 -10.37 9.07
C MET A 409 -29.44 -9.07 8.44
N LEU A 410 -28.56 -8.27 7.85
CA LEU A 410 -28.90 -6.96 7.29
C LEU A 410 -29.95 -7.07 6.18
N HIS A 411 -29.76 -7.99 5.24
CA HIS A 411 -30.67 -8.14 4.11
C HIS A 411 -32.01 -8.77 4.50
N ASN A 412 -32.04 -9.62 5.53
CA ASN A 412 -33.28 -10.19 6.04
C ASN A 412 -34.12 -9.15 6.81
N LEU A 413 -33.48 -8.30 7.60
CA LEU A 413 -34.17 -7.25 8.37
C LEU A 413 -34.50 -6.01 7.53
N TYR A 414 -33.61 -5.66 6.58
CA TYR A 414 -33.69 -4.47 5.75
C TYR A 414 -33.44 -4.84 4.28
N PRO A 415 -34.45 -5.32 3.54
CA PRO A 415 -34.27 -5.75 2.15
C PRO A 415 -33.81 -4.65 1.19
N GLY A 416 -34.02 -3.38 1.54
CA GLY A 416 -33.54 -2.21 0.79
C GLY A 416 -32.10 -1.81 1.09
N CYS A 417 -31.43 -2.47 2.05
CA CYS A 417 -30.06 -2.17 2.45
C CYS A 417 -29.07 -2.30 1.28
N ILE A 418 -28.00 -1.51 1.33
CA ILE A 418 -26.83 -1.62 0.47
C ILE A 418 -25.60 -1.87 1.34
N THR A 419 -24.88 -2.97 1.08
CA THR A 419 -23.58 -3.24 1.72
C THR A 419 -22.45 -3.22 0.70
N ILE A 420 -21.40 -2.44 0.97
CA ILE A 420 -20.22 -2.30 0.10
C ILE A 420 -19.00 -2.85 0.84
N ALA A 421 -18.21 -3.69 0.18
CA ALA A 421 -16.94 -4.17 0.70
C ALA A 421 -15.76 -3.36 0.14
N GLU A 422 -14.91 -2.85 1.03
CA GLU A 422 -13.58 -2.36 0.70
C GLU A 422 -12.58 -3.52 0.71
N ASP A 423 -12.49 -4.21 -0.43
CA ASP A 423 -11.59 -5.35 -0.66
C ASP A 423 -10.71 -5.12 -1.89
N VAL A 424 -9.39 -5.04 -1.65
CA VAL A 424 -8.38 -4.92 -2.71
C VAL A 424 -8.03 -6.27 -3.32
N SER A 425 -8.18 -7.38 -2.58
CA SER A 425 -7.76 -8.71 -3.04
C SER A 425 -8.57 -9.22 -4.22
N GLY A 426 -9.86 -8.91 -4.25
CA GLY A 426 -10.80 -9.40 -5.25
C GLY A 426 -11.29 -10.82 -5.02
N MET A 427 -11.61 -11.11 -3.77
CA MET A 427 -12.11 -12.42 -3.37
C MET A 427 -13.34 -12.83 -4.19
N PRO A 428 -13.33 -14.01 -4.84
CA PRO A 428 -14.48 -14.54 -5.56
C PRO A 428 -15.67 -14.77 -4.62
N ALA A 429 -16.90 -14.53 -5.11
CA ALA A 429 -18.15 -14.72 -4.37
C ALA A 429 -18.36 -13.77 -3.18
N LEU A 430 -17.55 -12.70 -3.08
CA LEU A 430 -17.72 -11.67 -2.04
C LEU A 430 -19.08 -10.97 -2.17
N CYS A 431 -19.50 -10.68 -3.40
CA CYS A 431 -20.73 -9.95 -3.70
C CYS A 431 -21.88 -10.84 -4.17
N LEU A 432 -21.92 -12.10 -3.69
CA LEU A 432 -22.99 -13.05 -3.97
C LEU A 432 -23.72 -13.44 -2.67
N PRO A 433 -25.02 -13.78 -2.73
CA PRO A 433 -25.79 -14.11 -1.54
C PRO A 433 -25.33 -15.41 -0.88
N LEU A 434 -25.56 -15.52 0.44
CA LEU A 434 -25.24 -16.70 1.24
C LEU A 434 -25.89 -17.98 0.71
N SER A 435 -27.09 -17.89 0.12
CA SER A 435 -27.79 -19.03 -0.51
C SER A 435 -27.02 -19.67 -1.68
N LEU A 436 -26.07 -18.96 -2.28
CA LEU A 436 -25.14 -19.48 -3.29
C LEU A 436 -23.77 -19.85 -2.69
N GLY A 437 -23.54 -19.61 -1.40
CA GLY A 437 -22.23 -19.76 -0.77
C GLY A 437 -21.36 -18.50 -0.78
N GLY A 438 -21.92 -17.36 -1.18
CA GLY A 438 -21.20 -16.08 -1.15
C GLY A 438 -21.21 -15.40 0.23
N ILE A 439 -20.44 -14.32 0.35
CA ILE A 439 -20.31 -13.56 1.61
C ILE A 439 -21.49 -12.60 1.85
N GLY A 440 -22.19 -12.20 0.78
CA GLY A 440 -23.46 -11.49 0.87
C GLY A 440 -23.38 -9.98 0.67
N PHE A 441 -22.24 -9.41 0.27
CA PHE A 441 -22.17 -7.99 -0.07
C PHE A 441 -22.96 -7.66 -1.33
N ASP A 442 -23.45 -6.43 -1.43
CA ASP A 442 -24.08 -5.93 -2.65
C ASP A 442 -23.04 -5.48 -3.68
N TYR A 443 -22.01 -4.76 -3.24
CA TYR A 443 -20.95 -4.24 -4.11
C TYR A 443 -19.57 -4.41 -3.49
N ARG A 444 -18.54 -4.35 -4.33
CA ARG A 444 -17.16 -4.07 -3.92
C ARG A 444 -16.59 -2.83 -4.63
N LEU A 445 -15.56 -2.24 -4.07
CA LEU A 445 -14.83 -1.12 -4.68
C LEU A 445 -13.88 -1.58 -5.82
N ALA A 446 -13.84 -0.85 -6.93
CA ALA A 446 -12.92 -1.08 -8.06
C ALA A 446 -11.53 -0.46 -7.82
N MET A 447 -10.82 -0.92 -6.79
CA MET A 447 -9.62 -0.23 -6.28
C MET A 447 -8.44 -0.16 -7.27
N ALA A 448 -8.38 -1.05 -8.26
CA ALA A 448 -7.33 -1.02 -9.29
C ALA A 448 -7.48 0.11 -10.32
N VAL A 449 -8.64 0.78 -10.38
CA VAL A 449 -8.92 1.81 -11.39
C VAL A 449 -8.14 3.11 -11.10
N PRO A 450 -8.15 3.68 -9.89
CA PRO A 450 -7.30 4.82 -9.56
C PRO A 450 -5.81 4.57 -9.80
N ASP A 451 -5.30 3.40 -9.41
CA ASP A 451 -3.88 3.04 -9.57
C ASP A 451 -3.42 3.12 -11.03
N LEU A 452 -4.29 2.71 -11.96
CA LEU A 452 -4.02 2.84 -13.40
C LEU A 452 -3.78 4.29 -13.79
N TYR A 453 -4.68 5.20 -13.39
CA TYR A 453 -4.61 6.60 -13.76
C TYR A 453 -3.40 7.29 -13.12
N ILE A 454 -3.14 7.04 -11.83
CA ILE A 454 -1.98 7.59 -11.12
C ILE A 454 -0.69 7.13 -11.80
N LYS A 455 -0.56 5.82 -12.05
CA LYS A 455 0.60 5.26 -12.74
C LYS A 455 0.83 5.94 -14.10
N TRP A 456 -0.23 6.12 -14.87
CA TRP A 456 -0.13 6.77 -16.18
C TRP A 456 0.24 8.25 -16.09
N LEU A 457 -0.37 9.00 -15.18
CA LEU A 457 -0.08 10.41 -15.00
C LEU A 457 1.32 10.66 -14.43
N LYS A 458 1.85 9.71 -13.67
CA LYS A 458 3.19 9.78 -13.07
C LYS A 458 4.30 9.29 -14.01
N GLU A 459 4.06 8.23 -14.78
CA GLU A 459 5.12 7.49 -15.46
C GLU A 459 5.05 7.55 -16.99
N LYS A 460 3.94 8.00 -17.59
CA LYS A 460 3.72 7.92 -19.04
C LYS A 460 3.33 9.25 -19.68
N GLN A 461 3.77 9.45 -20.92
CA GLN A 461 3.20 10.49 -21.77
C GLN A 461 1.85 10.04 -22.34
N ASP A 462 0.95 10.98 -22.67
CA ASP A 462 -0.39 10.70 -23.21
C ASP A 462 -0.35 9.78 -24.44
N ILE A 463 0.68 9.90 -25.28
CA ILE A 463 0.84 9.09 -26.50
C ILE A 463 1.24 7.64 -26.20
N ASP A 464 1.68 7.33 -24.98
CA ASP A 464 2.06 6.00 -24.52
C ASP A 464 0.95 5.31 -23.71
N TRP A 465 -0.22 5.96 -23.58
CA TRP A 465 -1.38 5.39 -22.90
C TRP A 465 -1.97 4.25 -23.73
N ASP A 466 -2.09 3.09 -23.10
CA ASP A 466 -2.54 1.84 -23.74
C ASP A 466 -4.07 1.73 -23.64
N MET A 467 -4.76 1.94 -24.76
CA MET A 467 -6.22 1.93 -24.81
C MET A 467 -6.79 0.54 -24.51
N GLY A 468 -6.06 -0.51 -24.88
CA GLY A 468 -6.32 -1.90 -24.53
C GLY A 468 -6.29 -2.15 -23.04
N ASN A 469 -5.28 -1.65 -22.34
CA ASN A 469 -5.12 -1.75 -20.90
C ASN A 469 -6.17 -0.94 -20.15
N LEU A 470 -6.51 0.28 -20.60
CA LEU A 470 -7.61 1.05 -20.01
C LEU A 470 -8.95 0.32 -20.14
N ALA A 471 -9.25 -0.17 -21.34
CA ALA A 471 -10.44 -0.98 -21.57
C ALA A 471 -10.43 -2.23 -20.70
N PHE A 472 -9.30 -2.92 -20.58
CA PHE A 472 -9.14 -4.11 -19.75
C PHE A 472 -9.37 -3.80 -18.28
N THR A 473 -8.65 -2.85 -17.67
CA THR A 473 -8.80 -2.51 -16.24
C THR A 473 -10.22 -2.12 -15.88
N LEU A 474 -10.91 -1.33 -16.73
CA LEU A 474 -12.30 -0.91 -16.47
C LEU A 474 -13.31 -2.07 -16.63
N THR A 475 -12.96 -3.12 -17.37
CA THR A 475 -13.87 -4.25 -17.65
C THR A 475 -13.47 -5.58 -17.00
N ASN A 476 -12.27 -5.68 -16.44
CA ASN A 476 -11.73 -6.87 -15.78
C ASN A 476 -12.35 -7.03 -14.39
N ARG A 477 -13.61 -7.42 -14.38
CA ARG A 477 -14.45 -7.57 -13.19
C ARG A 477 -15.20 -8.88 -13.28
N ARG A 478 -15.57 -9.43 -12.12
CA ARG A 478 -16.26 -10.72 -12.03
C ARG A 478 -17.68 -10.60 -12.57
N HIS A 479 -18.04 -11.50 -13.47
CA HIS A 479 -19.39 -11.53 -14.02
C HIS A 479 -20.40 -11.86 -12.92
N GLY A 480 -21.46 -11.05 -12.79
CA GLY A 480 -22.52 -11.25 -11.79
C GLY A 480 -22.25 -10.62 -10.42
N GLU A 481 -21.04 -10.08 -10.18
CA GLU A 481 -20.70 -9.35 -8.96
C GLU A 481 -20.59 -7.85 -9.25
N LYS A 482 -21.41 -7.04 -8.56
CA LYS A 482 -21.49 -5.60 -8.83
C LYS A 482 -20.27 -4.87 -8.25
N THR A 483 -19.76 -3.89 -8.99
CA THR A 483 -18.61 -3.09 -8.55
C THR A 483 -18.94 -1.59 -8.58
N ILE A 484 -18.50 -0.85 -7.55
CA ILE A 484 -18.48 0.62 -7.55
C ILE A 484 -17.17 1.09 -8.16
N ALA A 485 -17.26 1.82 -9.29
CA ALA A 485 -16.11 2.42 -9.94
C ALA A 485 -15.92 3.87 -9.53
N TYR A 486 -14.67 4.30 -9.44
CA TYR A 486 -14.27 5.66 -9.15
C TYR A 486 -12.91 5.93 -9.78
N ALA A 487 -12.63 7.18 -10.12
CA ALA A 487 -11.40 7.56 -10.81
C ALA A 487 -10.25 7.91 -9.84
N GLU A 488 -10.60 8.36 -8.64
CA GLU A 488 -9.71 8.72 -7.53
C GLU A 488 -10.51 8.61 -6.21
N SER A 489 -9.83 8.27 -5.12
CA SER A 489 -10.37 8.07 -3.77
C SER A 489 -10.03 9.25 -2.84
N HIS A 490 -10.50 9.14 -1.61
CA HIS A 490 -10.08 9.99 -0.50
C HIS A 490 -8.58 9.85 -0.16
N ASP A 491 -7.94 8.69 -0.41
CA ASP A 491 -6.50 8.49 -0.17
C ASP A 491 -5.65 9.36 -1.09
N GLN A 492 -5.97 9.42 -2.39
CA GLN A 492 -5.25 10.28 -3.34
C GLN A 492 -5.44 11.77 -3.05
N ALA A 493 -6.48 12.13 -2.30
CA ALA A 493 -6.68 13.49 -1.85
C ALA A 493 -5.79 13.87 -0.66
N LEU A 494 -5.22 12.90 0.08
CA LEU A 494 -4.40 13.17 1.25
C LEU A 494 -3.01 13.73 0.90
N VAL A 495 -2.40 14.40 1.88
CA VAL A 495 -1.00 14.86 1.81
C VAL A 495 -0.07 13.70 1.51
N GLY A 496 0.83 13.88 0.54
CA GLY A 496 1.74 12.84 0.08
C GLY A 496 1.34 12.22 -1.27
N ASP A 497 0.12 12.48 -1.75
CA ASP A 497 -0.31 12.18 -3.12
C ASP A 497 -0.89 13.45 -3.79
N LYS A 498 -1.44 13.31 -5.00
CA LYS A 498 -2.09 14.40 -5.76
C LYS A 498 -3.44 13.93 -6.31
N THR A 499 -4.43 14.83 -6.29
CA THR A 499 -5.70 14.64 -7.01
C THR A 499 -5.47 14.56 -8.52
N LEU A 500 -6.42 13.99 -9.27
CA LEU A 500 -6.32 13.87 -10.73
C LEU A 500 -6.10 15.22 -11.41
N LEU A 501 -6.83 16.26 -11.01
CA LEU A 501 -6.64 17.58 -11.61
C LEU A 501 -5.27 18.16 -11.25
N PHE A 502 -4.78 17.90 -10.04
CA PHE A 502 -3.46 18.39 -9.64
C PHE A 502 -2.32 17.65 -10.37
N TRP A 503 -2.44 16.35 -10.62
CA TRP A 503 -1.54 15.62 -11.54
C TRP A 503 -1.54 16.21 -12.96
N LEU A 504 -2.69 16.70 -13.43
CA LEU A 504 -2.86 17.16 -14.80
C LEU A 504 -2.41 18.61 -15.03
N CYS A 505 -2.61 19.48 -14.03
CA CYS A 505 -2.39 20.92 -14.15
C CYS A 505 -1.23 21.45 -13.29
N ASP A 506 -0.88 20.75 -12.21
CA ASP A 506 0.16 21.12 -11.25
C ASP A 506 0.11 22.62 -10.88
N ALA A 507 1.23 23.34 -10.93
CA ALA A 507 1.32 24.75 -10.56
C ALA A 507 0.38 25.69 -11.34
N GLU A 508 0.04 25.38 -12.60
CA GLU A 508 -0.83 26.23 -13.42
C GLU A 508 -2.27 26.29 -12.88
N MET A 509 -2.66 25.34 -12.04
CA MET A 509 -3.96 25.37 -11.38
C MET A 509 -4.15 26.63 -10.51
N TYR A 510 -3.06 27.17 -9.94
CA TYR A 510 -3.12 28.38 -9.10
C TYR A 510 -3.09 29.69 -9.89
N THR A 511 -2.53 29.67 -11.10
CA THR A 511 -2.33 30.89 -11.92
C THR A 511 -3.32 30.99 -13.07
N ASN A 512 -3.80 29.87 -13.60
CA ASN A 512 -4.54 29.79 -14.85
C ASN A 512 -5.92 29.12 -14.69
N MET A 513 -6.46 29.04 -13.47
CA MET A 513 -7.88 28.65 -13.28
C MET A 513 -8.85 29.82 -13.37
N SER A 514 -8.39 31.07 -13.55
CA SER A 514 -9.28 32.20 -13.84
C SER A 514 -9.67 32.25 -15.32
N THR A 515 -10.94 32.51 -15.62
CA THR A 515 -11.44 32.74 -16.99
C THR A 515 -10.86 34.00 -17.63
N LEU A 516 -10.29 34.92 -16.84
CA LEU A 516 -9.61 36.14 -17.31
C LEU A 516 -8.15 35.92 -17.73
N THR A 517 -7.57 34.78 -17.35
CA THR A 517 -6.20 34.41 -17.72
C THR A 517 -6.18 33.58 -18.99
N PRO A 518 -5.04 33.50 -19.72
CA PRO A 518 -4.94 32.64 -20.89
C PRO A 518 -5.37 31.20 -20.58
N PHE A 519 -6.15 30.61 -21.49
CA PHE A 519 -6.48 29.19 -21.46
C PHE A 519 -5.32 28.42 -22.08
N THR A 520 -4.33 28.08 -21.24
CA THR A 520 -3.09 27.45 -21.66
C THR A 520 -3.33 26.02 -22.15
N PRO A 521 -2.43 25.46 -22.97
CA PRO A 521 -2.51 24.05 -23.37
C PRO A 521 -2.57 23.08 -22.18
N THR A 522 -1.88 23.39 -21.08
CA THR A 522 -1.90 22.59 -19.84
C THR A 522 -3.28 22.58 -19.19
N ILE A 523 -3.92 23.74 -19.03
CA ILE A 523 -5.28 23.82 -18.46
C ILE A 523 -6.32 23.25 -19.43
N GLU A 524 -6.20 23.46 -20.75
CA GLU A 524 -7.07 22.80 -21.74
C GLU A 524 -6.95 21.28 -21.63
N ARG A 525 -5.73 20.75 -21.61
CA ARG A 525 -5.45 19.32 -21.46
C ARG A 525 -6.02 18.79 -20.15
N GLY A 526 -5.73 19.43 -19.03
CA GLY A 526 -6.12 18.94 -17.72
C GLY A 526 -7.63 18.94 -17.50
N MET A 527 -8.32 20.02 -17.87
CA MET A 527 -9.79 20.04 -17.82
C MET A 527 -10.42 19.02 -18.78
N GLY A 528 -9.84 18.81 -19.96
CA GLY A 528 -10.29 17.81 -20.92
C GLY A 528 -10.17 16.38 -20.38
N LEU A 529 -8.97 16.02 -19.89
CA LEU A 529 -8.66 14.71 -19.32
C LEU A 529 -9.46 14.42 -18.06
N HIS A 530 -9.60 15.39 -17.15
CA HIS A 530 -10.40 15.23 -15.93
C HIS A 530 -11.84 14.79 -16.25
N LYS A 531 -12.49 15.49 -17.20
CA LYS A 531 -13.85 15.13 -17.65
C LYS A 531 -13.91 13.75 -18.30
N MET A 532 -12.94 13.40 -19.13
CA MET A 532 -12.93 12.11 -19.80
C MET A 532 -12.66 10.94 -18.90
N ILE A 533 -11.65 11.02 -18.04
CA ILE A 533 -11.27 9.97 -17.10
C ILE A 533 -12.47 9.63 -16.23
N ARG A 534 -13.16 10.66 -15.71
CA ARG A 534 -14.39 10.47 -14.93
C ARG A 534 -15.50 9.85 -15.78
N LEU A 535 -15.76 10.37 -16.98
CA LEU A 535 -16.84 9.86 -17.84
C LEU A 535 -16.62 8.44 -18.38
N ILE A 536 -15.39 8.05 -18.77
CA ILE A 536 -15.10 6.68 -19.22
C ILE A 536 -15.20 5.70 -18.07
N THR A 537 -14.72 6.08 -16.88
CA THR A 537 -14.84 5.26 -15.67
C THR A 537 -16.31 5.09 -15.28
N HIS A 538 -17.09 6.16 -15.31
CA HIS A 538 -18.53 6.15 -15.05
C HIS A 538 -19.32 5.31 -16.08
N GLY A 539 -18.92 5.36 -17.35
CA GLY A 539 -19.59 4.63 -18.43
C GLY A 539 -19.20 3.14 -18.54
N LEU A 540 -17.96 2.79 -18.22
CA LEU A 540 -17.37 1.47 -18.50
C LEU A 540 -16.94 0.69 -17.26
N GLY A 541 -16.60 1.38 -16.17
CA GLY A 541 -15.87 0.84 -15.02
C GLY A 541 -16.67 0.04 -14.01
N GLY A 542 -18.00 0.17 -13.96
CA GLY A 542 -18.79 -0.35 -12.83
C GLY A 542 -20.29 -0.48 -13.04
N GLU A 543 -20.96 -1.00 -12.00
CA GLU A 543 -22.41 -1.01 -11.79
C GLU A 543 -22.87 0.07 -10.79
N GLY A 544 -21.91 0.80 -10.22
CA GLY A 544 -22.13 2.04 -9.49
C GLY A 544 -20.94 2.98 -9.68
N TRP A 545 -21.10 4.20 -9.21
CA TRP A 545 -20.11 5.27 -9.28
C TRP A 545 -19.85 5.85 -7.89
N LEU A 546 -18.61 6.22 -7.60
CA LEU A 546 -18.25 6.97 -6.41
C LEU A 546 -17.40 8.19 -6.75
N ASN A 547 -17.64 9.28 -6.03
CA ASN A 547 -16.85 10.51 -6.07
C ASN A 547 -16.60 11.01 -4.64
N PHE A 548 -15.34 11.27 -4.29
CA PHE A 548 -14.97 11.92 -3.05
C PHE A 548 -15.18 13.44 -3.11
N GLU A 549 -15.71 14.04 -2.05
CA GLU A 549 -16.09 15.45 -2.00
C GLU A 549 -14.95 16.39 -2.41
N GLY A 550 -15.20 17.26 -3.39
CA GLY A 550 -14.21 18.15 -3.97
C GLY A 550 -13.73 17.71 -5.35
N ASN A 551 -13.54 16.40 -5.56
CA ASN A 551 -12.98 15.88 -6.80
C ASN A 551 -13.93 16.06 -8.00
N GLU A 552 -15.22 16.32 -7.75
CA GLU A 552 -16.18 16.55 -8.82
C GLU A 552 -15.87 17.80 -9.67
N PHE A 553 -15.26 18.80 -9.04
CA PHE A 553 -14.84 20.03 -9.69
C PHE A 553 -13.32 20.17 -9.79
N GLY A 554 -12.57 19.11 -9.48
CA GLY A 554 -11.11 19.12 -9.41
C GLY A 554 -10.61 20.11 -8.37
N HIS A 555 -10.97 19.86 -7.10
CA HIS A 555 -10.52 20.67 -5.97
C HIS A 555 -8.98 20.81 -5.96
N PRO A 556 -8.45 22.03 -5.73
CA PRO A 556 -7.02 22.27 -5.72
C PRO A 556 -6.32 21.75 -4.46
N GLU A 557 -4.99 21.90 -4.38
CA GLU A 557 -4.21 21.53 -3.19
C GLU A 557 -4.35 20.03 -2.83
N TRP A 558 -4.36 19.72 -1.53
CA TRP A 558 -4.54 18.40 -0.96
C TRP A 558 -5.29 18.53 0.37
N LEU A 559 -5.68 17.39 0.95
CA LEU A 559 -6.29 17.24 2.26
C LEU A 559 -5.20 16.87 3.27
N ASP A 560 -5.05 17.64 4.35
CA ASP A 560 -4.17 17.28 5.46
C ASP A 560 -4.87 17.60 6.78
N PHE A 561 -4.85 16.65 7.69
CA PHE A 561 -5.49 16.77 8.99
C PHE A 561 -4.52 17.39 10.02
N PRO A 562 -5.03 18.05 11.07
CA PRO A 562 -4.21 18.55 12.16
C PRO A 562 -3.38 17.43 12.80
N ARG A 563 -2.06 17.57 12.75
CA ARG A 563 -1.08 16.64 13.35
C ARG A 563 0.22 17.38 13.68
N GLU A 564 1.10 16.74 14.44
CA GLU A 564 2.38 17.34 14.84
C GLU A 564 3.19 17.84 13.63
N GLY A 565 3.27 17.05 12.55
CA GLY A 565 4.03 17.38 11.35
C GLY A 565 3.56 18.60 10.55
N ASN A 566 2.39 19.17 10.86
CA ASN A 566 1.91 20.43 10.26
C ASN A 566 1.54 21.49 11.31
N GLY A 567 2.00 21.33 12.55
CA GLY A 567 1.72 22.26 13.64
C GLY A 567 0.24 22.26 14.08
N ASN A 568 -0.45 21.12 13.97
CA ASN A 568 -1.89 20.97 14.24
C ASN A 568 -2.75 21.93 13.40
N SER A 569 -2.39 22.13 12.14
CA SER A 569 -3.08 23.05 11.24
C SER A 569 -4.37 22.45 10.69
N PHE A 570 -5.44 23.25 10.71
CA PHE A 570 -6.70 22.95 10.02
C PHE A 570 -6.76 23.55 8.60
N HIS A 571 -5.66 24.18 8.14
CA HIS A 571 -5.68 24.92 6.88
C HIS A 571 -6.05 24.07 5.66
N TYR A 572 -5.61 22.81 5.61
CA TYR A 572 -5.94 21.89 4.52
C TYR A 572 -7.07 20.91 4.88
N ALA A 573 -7.54 20.91 6.13
CA ALA A 573 -8.65 20.08 6.61
C ALA A 573 -10.01 20.74 6.26
N ARG A 574 -10.22 21.08 4.98
CA ARG A 574 -11.35 21.87 4.50
C ARG A 574 -11.69 21.58 3.03
N ARG A 575 -12.83 22.10 2.58
CA ARG A 575 -13.29 22.04 1.18
C ARG A 575 -13.67 23.42 0.67
N GLN A 576 -12.94 23.89 -0.34
CA GLN A 576 -13.07 25.21 -0.95
C GLN A 576 -14.27 25.29 -1.91
N PHE A 577 -15.46 25.00 -1.39
CA PHE A 577 -16.70 24.99 -2.19
C PHE A 577 -17.04 26.36 -2.80
N ASN A 578 -16.51 27.45 -2.25
CA ASN A 578 -16.58 28.79 -2.81
C ASN A 578 -15.95 28.92 -4.21
N LEU A 579 -15.01 28.03 -4.59
CA LEU A 579 -14.35 28.08 -5.90
C LEU A 579 -15.29 27.83 -7.09
N ILE A 580 -16.38 27.09 -6.88
CA ILE A 580 -17.37 26.81 -7.93
C ILE A 580 -18.46 27.88 -8.03
N GLU A 581 -18.61 28.71 -6.99
CA GLU A 581 -19.57 29.81 -6.95
C GLU A 581 -19.07 31.01 -7.76
N ASP A 582 -17.74 31.21 -7.80
CA ASP A 582 -17.12 32.25 -8.60
C ASP A 582 -17.09 31.89 -10.09
N LYS A 583 -17.92 32.57 -10.89
CA LYS A 583 -17.98 32.40 -12.35
C LYS A 583 -16.76 32.96 -13.09
N LEU A 584 -15.86 33.68 -12.40
CA LEU A 584 -14.56 34.05 -12.92
C LEU A 584 -13.51 32.93 -12.78
N LEU A 585 -13.84 31.81 -12.14
CA LEU A 585 -12.98 30.63 -12.05
C LEU A 585 -13.51 29.48 -12.91
N ARG A 586 -12.61 28.62 -13.39
CA ARG A 586 -12.88 27.51 -14.31
C ARG A 586 -13.41 26.25 -13.62
N TYR A 587 -13.38 26.17 -12.29
CA TYR A 587 -13.86 25.00 -11.52
C TYR A 587 -15.35 24.71 -11.75
N HIS A 588 -16.18 25.74 -11.94
CA HIS A 588 -17.61 25.54 -12.21
C HIS A 588 -17.86 24.74 -13.49
N PHE A 589 -16.99 24.81 -14.50
CA PHE A 589 -17.12 24.01 -15.72
C PHE A 589 -17.00 22.51 -15.47
N LEU A 590 -16.11 22.11 -14.55
CA LEU A 590 -15.93 20.71 -14.15
C LEU A 590 -17.12 20.24 -13.31
N ASN A 591 -17.59 21.09 -12.38
CA ASN A 591 -18.79 20.86 -11.58
C ASN A 591 -20.05 20.67 -12.44
N ASP A 592 -20.27 21.55 -13.42
CA ASP A 592 -21.43 21.50 -14.30
C ASP A 592 -21.40 20.27 -15.21
N PHE A 593 -20.21 19.84 -15.63
CA PHE A 593 -20.03 18.59 -16.36
C PHE A 593 -20.34 17.36 -15.49
N ASP A 594 -19.91 17.36 -14.24
CA ASP A 594 -20.25 16.30 -13.28
C ASP A 594 -21.77 16.17 -13.09
N SER A 595 -22.45 17.30 -12.82
CA SER A 595 -23.90 17.32 -12.73
C SER A 595 -24.57 16.78 -14.00
N LYS A 596 -24.08 17.21 -15.17
CA LYS A 596 -24.58 16.70 -16.45
C LYS A 596 -24.39 15.19 -16.58
N MET A 597 -23.24 14.65 -16.16
CA MET A 597 -22.93 13.22 -16.20
C MET A 597 -23.94 12.43 -15.34
N GLN A 598 -24.18 12.85 -14.09
CA GLN A 598 -25.07 12.14 -13.17
C GLN A 598 -26.53 12.16 -13.63
N TRP A 599 -27.05 13.32 -14.02
CA TRP A 599 -28.43 13.44 -14.51
C TRP A 599 -28.64 12.73 -15.85
N THR A 600 -27.59 12.59 -16.64
CA THR A 600 -27.66 11.80 -17.87
C THR A 600 -27.68 10.30 -17.54
N GLU A 601 -26.96 9.84 -16.50
CA GLU A 601 -27.08 8.46 -16.05
C GLU A 601 -28.46 8.15 -15.47
N GLU A 602 -29.02 9.02 -14.63
CA GLU A 602 -30.38 8.87 -14.11
C GLU A 602 -31.42 8.67 -15.23
N LYS A 603 -31.22 9.38 -16.35
CA LYS A 603 -32.13 9.31 -17.51
C LYS A 603 -31.98 8.05 -18.36
N TYR A 604 -30.75 7.53 -18.52
CA TYR A 604 -30.46 6.46 -19.49
C TYR A 604 -30.04 5.13 -18.84
N GLY A 605 -29.69 5.13 -17.56
CA GLY A 605 -29.53 3.92 -16.73
C GLY A 605 -28.39 3.01 -17.13
N TRP A 606 -27.21 3.54 -17.47
CA TRP A 606 -26.12 2.68 -17.93
C TRP A 606 -25.40 1.93 -16.82
N LEU A 607 -25.38 2.42 -15.58
CA LEU A 607 -24.71 1.70 -14.48
C LEU A 607 -25.46 0.41 -14.12
N HIS A 608 -26.79 0.39 -14.19
CA HIS A 608 -27.59 -0.81 -13.99
C HIS A 608 -27.91 -1.59 -15.28
N SER A 609 -27.25 -1.23 -16.38
CA SER A 609 -27.28 -1.99 -17.64
C SER A 609 -26.15 -3.02 -17.69
N PRO A 610 -26.32 -4.12 -18.46
CA PRO A 610 -25.24 -5.08 -18.71
C PRO A 610 -23.94 -4.41 -19.17
N GLN A 611 -22.83 -5.12 -18.98
CA GLN A 611 -21.50 -4.67 -19.36
C GLN A 611 -21.44 -4.23 -20.83
N ALA A 612 -20.67 -3.17 -21.10
CA ALA A 612 -20.58 -2.57 -22.41
C ALA A 612 -19.97 -3.54 -23.46
N TYR A 613 -20.38 -3.37 -24.72
CA TYR A 613 -19.70 -3.97 -25.86
C TYR A 613 -18.64 -3.00 -26.39
N ILE A 614 -17.35 -3.29 -26.20
CA ILE A 614 -16.26 -2.48 -26.74
C ILE A 614 -16.02 -2.87 -28.19
N SER A 615 -16.37 -1.97 -29.11
CA SER A 615 -16.18 -2.18 -30.55
C SER A 615 -14.79 -1.76 -31.02
N LEU A 616 -14.17 -0.76 -30.37
CA LEU A 616 -12.86 -0.26 -30.77
C LEU A 616 -12.03 0.15 -29.54
N LYS A 617 -10.75 -0.22 -29.59
CA LYS A 617 -9.68 0.21 -28.68
C LYS A 617 -8.41 0.37 -29.51
N HIS A 618 -8.28 1.51 -30.17
CA HIS A 618 -7.29 1.74 -31.21
C HIS A 618 -6.05 2.43 -30.63
N GLU A 619 -4.92 1.73 -30.59
CA GLU A 619 -3.69 2.24 -29.97
C GLU A 619 -3.06 3.41 -30.73
N GLY A 620 -3.04 3.39 -32.07
CA GLY A 620 -2.46 4.48 -32.86
C GLY A 620 -3.23 5.79 -32.70
N ASP A 621 -4.49 5.77 -33.13
CA ASP A 621 -5.43 6.88 -33.01
C ASP A 621 -5.79 7.27 -31.58
N LYS A 622 -5.48 6.42 -30.58
CA LYS A 622 -5.89 6.58 -29.18
C LYS A 622 -7.42 6.69 -29.01
N VAL A 623 -8.20 5.94 -29.78
CA VAL A 623 -9.67 6.01 -29.76
C VAL A 623 -10.29 4.78 -29.09
N ILE A 624 -11.21 4.99 -28.15
CA ILE A 624 -12.04 3.94 -27.56
C ILE A 624 -13.51 4.17 -27.96
N VAL A 625 -14.16 3.11 -28.42
CA VAL A 625 -15.60 3.10 -28.72
C VAL A 625 -16.27 1.90 -28.08
N PHE A 626 -17.38 2.14 -27.38
CA PHE A 626 -18.24 1.08 -26.87
C PHE A 626 -19.72 1.43 -26.93
N GLU A 627 -20.58 0.41 -26.83
CA GLU A 627 -22.02 0.56 -26.68
C GLU A 627 -22.45 0.06 -25.30
N ARG A 628 -23.21 0.88 -24.54
CA ARG A 628 -23.82 0.50 -23.25
C ARG A 628 -25.17 1.20 -23.10
N ALA A 629 -26.18 0.49 -22.61
CA ALA A 629 -27.55 1.02 -22.46
C ALA A 629 -28.17 1.62 -23.74
N GLY A 630 -27.81 1.09 -24.91
CA GLY A 630 -28.25 1.63 -26.20
C GLY A 630 -27.62 2.97 -26.59
N LEU A 631 -26.64 3.45 -25.80
CA LEU A 631 -25.84 4.62 -26.10
C LEU A 631 -24.54 4.18 -26.81
N LEU A 632 -24.15 4.92 -27.84
CA LEU A 632 -22.84 4.80 -28.46
C LEU A 632 -21.89 5.78 -27.80
N TRP A 633 -20.75 5.31 -27.27
CA TRP A 633 -19.72 6.11 -26.62
C TRP A 633 -18.47 6.18 -27.49
N VAL A 634 -17.90 7.38 -27.65
CA VAL A 634 -16.73 7.61 -28.50
C VAL A 634 -15.74 8.51 -27.79
N PHE A 635 -14.59 7.99 -27.36
CA PHE A 635 -13.53 8.70 -26.64
C PHE A 635 -12.27 8.82 -27.52
N ASN A 636 -11.74 10.04 -27.70
CA ASN A 636 -10.46 10.26 -28.39
C ASN A 636 -9.37 10.71 -27.41
N PHE A 637 -8.49 9.82 -26.99
CA PHE A 637 -7.36 10.11 -26.10
C PHE A 637 -6.11 10.66 -26.79
N HIS A 638 -6.17 10.95 -28.10
CA HIS A 638 -5.00 11.45 -28.80
C HIS A 638 -4.62 12.86 -28.32
N PRO A 639 -3.34 13.14 -28.01
CA PRO A 639 -2.92 14.45 -27.51
C PRO A 639 -3.10 15.57 -28.56
N THR A 640 -2.85 15.28 -29.84
CA THR A 640 -2.84 16.28 -30.92
C THR A 640 -3.86 16.10 -32.05
N ASN A 641 -4.21 14.87 -32.43
CA ASN A 641 -5.00 14.59 -33.63
C ASN A 641 -6.52 14.75 -33.42
N SER A 642 -7.15 15.26 -34.47
CA SER A 642 -8.61 15.29 -34.67
C SER A 642 -8.97 14.42 -35.86
N PHE A 643 -10.14 13.81 -35.84
CA PHE A 643 -10.64 12.97 -36.93
C PHE A 643 -12.00 13.50 -37.41
N THR A 644 -12.17 13.82 -38.69
CA THR A 644 -13.42 14.41 -39.19
C THR A 644 -14.48 13.38 -39.59
N ASP A 645 -14.05 12.24 -40.13
CA ASP A 645 -14.91 11.23 -40.75
C ASP A 645 -14.70 9.83 -40.16
N TYR A 646 -14.44 9.78 -38.85
CA TYR A 646 -14.04 8.57 -38.16
C TYR A 646 -15.17 7.55 -38.13
N ARG A 647 -14.92 6.35 -38.66
CA ARG A 647 -15.94 5.28 -38.72
C ARG A 647 -16.04 4.56 -37.40
N VAL A 648 -17.26 4.52 -36.89
CA VAL A 648 -17.60 3.90 -35.62
C VAL A 648 -18.68 2.84 -35.84
N GLY A 649 -18.40 1.61 -35.41
CA GLY A 649 -19.34 0.50 -35.53
C GLY A 649 -20.50 0.63 -34.53
N VAL A 650 -21.72 0.32 -34.97
CA VAL A 650 -22.94 0.30 -34.13
C VAL A 650 -23.82 -0.88 -34.48
N GLU A 651 -24.51 -1.44 -33.48
CA GLU A 651 -25.36 -2.61 -33.72
C GLU A 651 -26.68 -2.24 -34.38
N GLN A 652 -27.33 -1.19 -33.87
CA GLN A 652 -28.64 -0.78 -34.33
C GLN A 652 -28.53 0.30 -35.40
N GLU A 653 -29.22 0.11 -36.53
CA GLU A 653 -29.33 1.12 -37.58
C GLU A 653 -30.12 2.36 -37.12
N GLY A 654 -29.98 3.49 -37.82
CA GLY A 654 -30.78 4.72 -37.77
C GLY A 654 -29.94 5.99 -37.57
N THR A 655 -30.43 7.02 -36.87
CA THR A 655 -29.82 8.38 -36.88
C THR A 655 -29.35 8.86 -35.52
N TYR A 656 -28.11 8.78 -35.20
CA TYR A 656 -27.52 9.12 -33.91
C TYR A 656 -27.49 10.66 -33.65
N ARG A 657 -27.61 11.12 -32.40
CA ARG A 657 -27.55 12.55 -31.95
C ARG A 657 -26.84 12.67 -30.61
N ILE A 658 -26.09 13.75 -30.40
CA ILE A 658 -25.30 13.98 -29.18
C ILE A 658 -26.21 14.22 -27.96
N ILE A 659 -25.89 13.57 -26.83
CA ILE A 659 -26.58 13.77 -25.54
C ILE A 659 -25.66 14.33 -24.44
N ILE A 660 -24.36 14.08 -24.55
CA ILE A 660 -23.30 14.65 -23.72
C ILE A 660 -22.10 14.93 -24.63
N ASN A 661 -21.52 16.11 -24.48
CA ASN A 661 -20.39 16.60 -25.25
C ASN A 661 -19.42 17.30 -24.30
N SER A 662 -18.26 16.70 -24.04
CA SER A 662 -17.27 17.37 -23.19
C SER A 662 -16.61 18.59 -23.87
N ASP A 663 -16.84 18.84 -25.18
CA ASP A 663 -16.47 20.08 -25.93
C ASP A 663 -17.41 21.25 -25.79
N SER A 664 -18.54 21.06 -25.12
CA SER A 664 -19.46 22.16 -24.94
C SER A 664 -18.77 23.31 -24.19
N PRO A 665 -18.91 24.57 -24.65
CA PRO A 665 -18.48 25.74 -23.89
C PRO A 665 -19.08 25.80 -22.49
N ALA A 666 -20.27 25.22 -22.30
CA ALA A 666 -20.91 25.06 -20.99
C ALA A 666 -20.04 24.27 -19.99
N PHE A 667 -19.07 23.49 -20.48
CA PHE A 667 -18.14 22.72 -19.68
C PHE A 667 -16.68 23.14 -19.93
N GLY A 668 -16.43 24.37 -20.40
CA GLY A 668 -15.09 24.87 -20.67
C GLY A 668 -14.42 24.21 -21.88
N GLY A 669 -15.20 23.71 -22.84
CA GLY A 669 -14.72 23.24 -24.14
C GLY A 669 -14.57 24.35 -25.19
N LEU A 670 -14.14 23.97 -26.39
CA LEU A 670 -13.81 24.88 -27.51
C LEU A 670 -14.86 24.89 -28.63
N ASP A 671 -16.03 24.26 -28.42
CA ASP A 671 -17.17 24.28 -29.35
C ASP A 671 -16.90 23.72 -30.75
N ARG A 672 -16.05 22.70 -30.88
CA ARG A 672 -15.68 22.15 -32.20
C ARG A 672 -16.68 21.14 -32.75
N ILE A 673 -17.62 20.70 -31.91
CA ILE A 673 -18.64 19.70 -32.25
C ILE A 673 -20.03 20.34 -32.10
N THR A 674 -20.74 20.49 -33.22
CA THR A 674 -22.10 21.03 -33.22
C THR A 674 -23.11 20.01 -32.68
N GLU A 675 -23.63 20.24 -31.47
CA GLU A 675 -24.56 19.31 -30.77
C GLU A 675 -25.86 19.03 -31.55
N GLY A 676 -26.28 19.93 -32.44
CA GLY A 676 -27.44 19.76 -33.30
C GLY A 676 -27.31 18.67 -34.39
N THR A 677 -26.08 18.19 -34.64
CA THR A 677 -25.76 17.25 -35.73
C THR A 677 -26.51 15.93 -35.60
N ARG A 678 -26.87 15.36 -36.76
CA ARG A 678 -27.52 14.05 -36.89
C ARG A 678 -26.59 13.11 -37.64
N PHE A 679 -26.38 11.91 -37.10
CA PHE A 679 -25.39 10.94 -37.53
C PHE A 679 -26.07 9.69 -38.10
N PHE A 680 -26.14 9.53 -39.41
CA PHE A 680 -26.87 8.44 -40.03
C PHE A 680 -26.01 7.18 -40.13
N THR A 681 -26.58 6.01 -39.81
CA THR A 681 -25.88 4.73 -39.97
C THR A 681 -25.91 4.24 -41.42
N THR A 682 -24.84 3.57 -41.82
CA THR A 682 -24.73 2.79 -43.05
C THR A 682 -24.78 1.29 -42.71
N PRO A 683 -25.59 0.47 -43.42
CA PRO A 683 -25.70 -0.97 -43.20
C PRO A 683 -24.47 -1.69 -43.78
N PHE A 684 -23.36 -1.59 -43.08
CA PHE A 684 -22.09 -2.20 -43.43
C PHE A 684 -21.36 -2.59 -42.16
N GLY A 685 -20.89 -3.84 -42.11
CA GLY A 685 -20.22 -4.38 -40.94
C GLY A 685 -18.90 -3.66 -40.67
N TRP A 686 -18.69 -3.19 -39.44
CA TRP A 686 -17.47 -2.52 -39.03
C TRP A 686 -17.17 -2.84 -37.56
N ASN A 687 -15.92 -3.23 -37.26
CA ASN A 687 -15.47 -3.52 -35.89
C ASN A 687 -16.40 -4.48 -35.10
N GLY A 688 -16.88 -5.54 -35.77
CA GLY A 688 -17.75 -6.55 -35.17
C GLY A 688 -19.20 -6.09 -34.92
N ARG A 689 -19.64 -4.97 -35.49
CA ARG A 689 -21.03 -4.49 -35.45
C ARG A 689 -21.68 -4.54 -36.82
N LYS A 690 -23.02 -4.58 -36.89
CA LYS A 690 -23.79 -4.70 -38.15
C LYS A 690 -23.78 -3.45 -39.02
N ASN A 691 -23.63 -2.28 -38.42
CA ASN A 691 -23.68 -0.97 -39.08
C ASN A 691 -22.47 -0.13 -38.69
N TYR A 692 -22.23 0.98 -39.39
CA TYR A 692 -21.33 2.03 -38.93
C TYR A 692 -21.94 3.42 -39.13
N LEU A 693 -21.45 4.41 -38.41
CA LEU A 693 -21.67 5.83 -38.68
C LEU A 693 -20.34 6.58 -38.66
N GLN A 694 -20.30 7.78 -39.22
CA GLN A 694 -19.10 8.62 -39.22
C GLN A 694 -19.26 9.77 -38.24
N VAL A 695 -18.22 10.03 -37.46
CA VAL A 695 -18.20 11.12 -36.47
C VAL A 695 -16.98 12.00 -36.66
N GLY A 696 -17.20 13.31 -36.49
CA GLY A 696 -16.14 14.25 -36.21
C GLY A 696 -15.78 14.19 -34.73
N ILE A 697 -14.52 13.85 -34.44
CA ILE A 697 -13.95 13.77 -33.11
C ILE A 697 -12.76 14.72 -33.06
N ALA A 698 -12.95 15.89 -32.43
CA ALA A 698 -11.92 16.93 -32.35
C ALA A 698 -10.76 16.54 -31.42
N ARG A 699 -9.62 17.26 -31.56
CA ARG A 699 -8.48 17.19 -30.62
C ARG A 699 -8.92 17.68 -29.26
N SER A 700 -8.18 17.22 -28.25
CA SER A 700 -8.64 16.99 -26.90
C SER A 700 -9.75 15.94 -26.89
N LEU A 701 -9.37 14.72 -26.52
CA LEU A 701 -9.85 14.16 -25.27
C LEU A 701 -11.34 14.40 -25.01
N ARG A 702 -12.21 13.79 -25.84
CA ARG A 702 -13.67 13.97 -25.76
C ARG A 702 -14.50 12.72 -26.02
N ALA A 703 -15.61 12.65 -25.28
CA ALA A 703 -16.65 11.64 -25.35
C ALA A 703 -17.91 12.20 -26.04
N SER A 704 -18.48 11.50 -27.02
CA SER A 704 -19.83 11.77 -27.50
C SER A 704 -20.72 10.56 -27.28
N ALA A 705 -21.85 10.74 -26.57
CA ALA A 705 -22.90 9.73 -26.53
C ALA A 705 -23.99 10.04 -27.58
N LEU A 706 -24.33 9.09 -28.47
CA LEU A 706 -25.23 9.35 -29.61
C LEU A 706 -26.56 8.53 -29.63
N ARG A 707 -27.70 9.06 -30.15
CA ARG A 707 -29.06 8.39 -30.29
C ARG A 707 -29.87 8.58 -31.62
N ARG A 708 -30.52 7.52 -32.17
CA ARG A 708 -31.41 7.35 -33.39
C ARG A 708 -32.63 8.35 -33.65
N PRO A 709 -32.86 9.04 -34.82
CA PRO A 709 -34.11 8.93 -35.68
C PRO A 709 -33.99 8.26 -37.10
N ALA A 710 -34.95 8.35 -38.05
CA ALA A 710 -35.11 7.41 -39.19
C ALA A 710 -34.68 7.86 -40.63
N SER A 711 -33.96 6.94 -41.33
CA SER A 711 -33.71 6.63 -42.79
C SER A 711 -33.43 7.69 -43.90
N SER A 712 -32.33 7.53 -44.69
CA SER A 712 -32.27 6.95 -46.09
C SER A 712 -31.00 7.31 -46.95
N PHE A 713 -30.31 6.29 -47.55
CA PHE A 713 -29.44 6.17 -48.79
C PHE A 713 -28.30 7.20 -49.13
N THR A 714 -27.14 6.96 -49.79
CA THR A 714 -26.47 5.86 -50.56
C THR A 714 -24.94 6.13 -50.78
N GLN A 715 -24.19 5.07 -51.11
CA GLN A 715 -22.74 4.79 -51.32
C GLN A 715 -21.84 5.68 -52.23
N ARG A 716 -20.51 5.71 -51.95
CA ARG A 716 -19.42 5.09 -52.80
C ARG A 716 -18.01 5.15 -52.16
N ALA A 717 -17.14 4.23 -52.60
CA ALA A 717 -15.92 3.72 -51.93
C ALA A 717 -14.59 4.17 -52.56
N PHE A 718 -13.45 4.07 -51.83
CA PHE A 718 -12.08 3.83 -52.36
C PHE A 718 -11.14 3.16 -51.33
N GLN A 719 -10.11 2.47 -51.84
CA GLN A 719 -9.19 1.49 -51.21
C GLN A 719 -7.86 2.09 -50.67
N PRO A 720 -7.07 1.33 -49.87
CA PRO A 720 -6.00 1.83 -48.99
C PRO A 720 -4.57 1.63 -49.53
N ILE A 721 -3.60 2.34 -48.92
CA ILE A 721 -2.14 2.16 -49.12
C ILE A 721 -1.48 1.87 -47.76
N LYS A 722 -0.58 0.87 -47.73
CA LYS A 722 0.26 0.47 -46.58
C LYS A 722 1.47 1.40 -46.41
N PRO A 723 2.04 1.49 -45.19
CA PRO A 723 3.49 1.38 -45.10
C PRO A 723 4.00 0.47 -43.95
N ALA A 724 5.27 0.10 -44.10
CA ALA A 724 6.03 -0.85 -43.29
C ALA A 724 6.67 -0.20 -42.05
N PHE A 725 6.91 -1.03 -41.03
CA PHE A 725 7.60 -0.71 -39.79
C PHE A 725 9.11 -1.01 -39.88
N THR A 726 9.92 -0.19 -39.19
CA THR A 726 11.32 -0.51 -38.83
C THR A 726 11.53 -0.12 -37.35
N PRO A 727 12.27 -0.90 -36.53
CA PRO A 727 12.40 -0.65 -35.09
C PRO A 727 13.51 0.36 -34.76
N ALA A 728 13.30 1.14 -33.68
CA ALA A 728 14.25 2.12 -33.16
C ALA A 728 14.89 1.61 -31.85
N PHE A 729 16.20 1.35 -31.87
CA PHE A 729 17.04 1.15 -30.70
C PHE A 729 18.07 2.30 -30.64
N GLN A 730 18.44 2.74 -29.43
CA GLN A 730 19.35 3.85 -29.04
C GLN A 730 18.63 5.17 -28.65
N ARG A 731 18.46 5.43 -27.33
CA ARG A 731 17.89 6.70 -26.83
C ARG A 731 18.76 7.52 -25.86
N PHE A 732 19.92 7.05 -25.39
CA PHE A 732 20.70 7.78 -24.36
C PHE A 732 22.13 8.20 -24.75
N ALA A 733 22.56 7.98 -25.99
CA ALA A 733 23.83 8.52 -26.49
C ALA A 733 23.57 9.38 -27.74
N SER A 734 23.70 10.70 -27.61
CA SER A 734 23.88 11.56 -28.78
C SER A 734 25.38 11.75 -29.01
N THR A 735 25.91 11.32 -30.16
CA THR A 735 27.32 11.59 -30.51
C THR A 735 27.56 13.02 -31.00
N ASP A 736 26.53 13.86 -31.01
CA ASP A 736 26.56 15.22 -31.53
C ASP A 736 26.99 16.21 -30.42
N SER A 737 28.25 16.62 -30.43
CA SER A 737 28.80 17.64 -29.50
C SER A 737 28.29 19.04 -29.85
N ALA A 738 27.82 19.78 -28.84
CA ALA A 738 27.42 21.18 -28.94
C ALA A 738 28.59 22.18 -28.91
N LYS A 739 29.86 21.71 -28.92
CA LYS A 739 31.10 22.51 -28.87
C LYS A 739 31.34 23.24 -27.53
N ASP A 740 31.91 24.44 -27.57
CA ASP A 740 32.35 25.21 -26.40
C ASP A 740 31.24 26.12 -25.87
N GLY A 741 30.94 26.00 -24.58
CA GLY A 741 30.13 26.94 -23.81
C GLY A 741 30.97 27.77 -22.84
N LYS A 742 30.35 28.72 -22.17
CA LYS A 742 30.96 29.58 -21.15
C LYS A 742 30.21 29.48 -19.83
N VAL A 743 30.93 29.33 -18.73
CA VAL A 743 30.36 29.32 -17.37
C VAL A 743 29.57 30.61 -17.15
N HIS A 744 28.27 30.48 -16.94
CA HIS A 744 27.34 31.57 -16.73
C HIS A 744 27.17 31.89 -15.24
N GLN A 745 27.02 30.85 -14.42
CA GLN A 745 26.80 30.96 -12.98
C GLN A 745 27.31 29.71 -12.24
N VAL A 746 27.77 29.89 -10.99
CA VAL A 746 28.19 28.80 -10.09
C VAL A 746 27.41 28.97 -8.77
N ILE A 747 26.75 27.91 -8.30
CA ILE A 747 25.95 27.86 -7.07
C ILE A 747 26.30 26.56 -6.33
N GLY A 748 27.27 26.61 -5.43
CA GLY A 748 27.81 25.40 -4.81
C GLY A 748 28.27 24.40 -5.88
N ALA A 749 27.79 23.15 -5.82
CA ALA A 749 28.11 22.11 -6.79
C ALA A 749 27.37 22.22 -8.14
N VAL A 750 26.53 23.24 -8.34
CA VAL A 750 25.80 23.48 -9.59
C VAL A 750 26.52 24.53 -10.43
N VAL A 751 26.75 24.21 -11.70
CA VAL A 751 27.41 25.11 -12.67
C VAL A 751 26.50 25.26 -13.89
N ASP A 752 25.99 26.47 -14.11
CA ASP A 752 25.21 26.80 -15.29
C ASP A 752 26.17 27.25 -16.41
N VAL A 753 26.08 26.64 -17.59
CA VAL A 753 26.95 26.89 -18.76
C VAL A 753 26.09 27.39 -19.91
N LYS A 754 26.47 28.52 -20.52
CA LYS A 754 25.78 29.12 -21.65
C LYS A 754 26.51 28.81 -22.96
N PHE A 755 25.78 28.34 -23.95
CA PHE A 755 26.27 28.07 -25.30
C PHE A 755 25.87 29.21 -26.24
N ASP A 756 26.76 29.53 -27.18
CA ASP A 756 26.54 30.60 -28.16
C ASP A 756 25.62 30.13 -29.32
N THR A 757 25.23 28.85 -29.35
CA THR A 757 24.41 28.21 -30.40
C THR A 757 23.11 27.60 -29.86
N GLU A 758 22.11 27.41 -30.72
CA GLU A 758 20.85 26.71 -30.39
C GLU A 758 21.04 25.18 -30.18
N GLN A 759 22.15 24.61 -30.65
CA GLN A 759 22.51 23.23 -30.34
C GLN A 759 23.05 23.17 -28.91
N LEU A 760 22.33 22.48 -28.02
CA LEU A 760 22.72 22.29 -26.62
C LEU A 760 23.20 20.86 -26.36
N PRO A 761 24.14 20.66 -25.43
CA PRO A 761 24.54 19.33 -24.99
C PRO A 761 23.34 18.51 -24.52
N ALA A 762 23.27 17.22 -24.85
CA ALA A 762 22.22 16.35 -24.35
C ALA A 762 22.29 16.21 -22.82
N ILE A 763 21.14 15.90 -22.19
CA ILE A 763 21.11 15.55 -20.76
C ILE A 763 21.97 14.31 -20.55
N LEU A 764 22.71 14.26 -19.44
CA LEU A 764 23.74 13.28 -19.09
C LEU A 764 25.08 13.42 -19.81
N ASN A 765 25.22 14.30 -20.81
CA ASN A 765 26.55 14.56 -21.40
C ASN A 765 27.49 15.15 -20.35
N ALA A 766 28.77 14.77 -20.44
CA ALA A 766 29.85 15.35 -19.67
C ALA A 766 30.42 16.58 -20.38
N LEU A 767 30.55 17.69 -19.66
CA LEU A 767 31.35 18.85 -20.04
C LEU A 767 32.68 18.83 -19.28
N THR A 768 33.72 19.37 -19.89
CA THR A 768 35.03 19.52 -19.25
C THR A 768 35.43 20.98 -19.18
N THR A 769 35.87 21.43 -18.02
CA THR A 769 36.47 22.76 -17.79
C THR A 769 37.78 22.60 -17.03
N GLU A 770 38.67 23.59 -17.13
CA GLU A 770 39.82 23.69 -16.24
C GLU A 770 39.37 24.29 -14.90
N ASN A 771 39.97 23.89 -13.78
CA ASN A 771 39.84 24.56 -12.48
C ASN A 771 41.19 24.47 -11.75
N ASN A 772 41.83 25.60 -11.46
CA ASN A 772 43.15 25.67 -10.82
C ASN A 772 44.24 24.76 -11.45
N GLY A 773 44.25 24.63 -12.78
CA GLY A 773 45.20 23.77 -13.52
C GLY A 773 44.86 22.28 -13.53
N GLN A 774 43.71 21.88 -12.99
CA GLN A 774 43.17 20.52 -13.03
C GLN A 774 41.90 20.44 -13.88
N LYS A 775 41.58 19.25 -14.39
CA LYS A 775 40.38 19.00 -15.20
C LYS A 775 39.18 18.74 -14.29
N LEU A 776 38.13 19.55 -14.40
CA LEU A 776 36.85 19.36 -13.73
C LEU A 776 35.80 18.85 -14.73
N VAL A 777 35.07 17.81 -14.35
CA VAL A 777 33.96 17.24 -15.13
C VAL A 777 32.63 17.73 -14.57
N LEU A 778 31.76 18.22 -15.45
CA LEU A 778 30.41 18.66 -15.14
C LEU A 778 29.40 17.80 -15.92
N GLU A 779 28.40 17.23 -15.28
CA GLU A 779 27.35 16.47 -15.97
C GLU A 779 26.12 17.34 -16.22
N VAL A 780 25.60 17.34 -17.44
CA VAL A 780 24.39 18.12 -17.81
C VAL A 780 23.16 17.49 -17.18
N ALA A 781 22.50 18.23 -16.28
CA ALA A 781 21.33 17.76 -15.54
C ALA A 781 20.00 18.30 -16.09
N GLN A 782 19.98 19.53 -16.62
CA GLN A 782 18.76 20.18 -17.13
C GLN A 782 19.07 21.27 -18.16
N HIS A 783 18.14 21.53 -19.09
CA HIS A 783 18.16 22.72 -19.94
C HIS A 783 17.30 23.82 -19.33
N LEU A 784 17.84 25.03 -19.13
CA LEU A 784 17.18 26.14 -18.43
C LEU A 784 16.53 27.17 -19.38
N GLY A 785 16.77 27.07 -20.69
CA GLY A 785 16.40 28.09 -21.68
C GLY A 785 17.55 29.08 -21.97
N GLU A 786 17.36 29.97 -22.95
CA GLU A 786 18.37 30.96 -23.40
C GLU A 786 19.76 30.38 -23.72
N ASN A 787 19.77 29.15 -24.26
CA ASN A 787 20.97 28.36 -24.54
C ASN A 787 21.83 28.07 -23.28
N VAL A 788 21.21 28.03 -22.10
CA VAL A 788 21.87 27.68 -20.83
C VAL A 788 21.51 26.25 -20.42
N VAL A 789 22.52 25.49 -20.05
CA VAL A 789 22.38 24.17 -19.42
C VAL A 789 22.86 24.22 -17.98
N ARG A 790 22.13 23.55 -17.09
CA ARG A 790 22.49 23.35 -15.70
C ARG A 790 23.28 22.07 -15.56
N CYS A 791 24.48 22.17 -15.00
CA CYS A 791 25.35 21.03 -14.78
C CYS A 791 25.62 20.78 -13.29
N ILE A 792 25.93 19.53 -12.95
CA ILE A 792 26.37 19.12 -11.62
C ILE A 792 27.87 18.82 -11.70
N ALA A 793 28.67 19.41 -10.81
CA ALA A 793 30.10 19.17 -10.75
C ALA A 793 30.44 17.84 -10.07
N MET A 794 31.41 17.12 -10.62
CA MET A 794 31.94 15.87 -10.06
C MET A 794 33.07 16.10 -9.04
N ASP A 795 33.54 17.33 -8.88
CA ASP A 795 34.58 17.73 -7.92
C ASP A 795 34.38 19.21 -7.52
N GLY A 796 35.20 19.72 -6.59
CA GLY A 796 35.12 21.07 -6.05
C GLY A 796 35.08 22.16 -7.13
N THR A 797 34.19 23.13 -6.94
CA THR A 797 33.97 24.27 -7.86
C THR A 797 34.71 25.53 -7.42
N GLU A 798 35.43 25.50 -6.30
CA GLU A 798 36.22 26.62 -5.80
C GLU A 798 37.30 26.98 -6.83
N GLY A 799 37.26 28.22 -7.33
CA GLY A 799 38.17 28.71 -8.37
C GLY A 799 37.54 28.90 -9.75
N LEU A 800 36.32 28.37 -9.99
CA LEU A 800 35.59 28.63 -11.23
C LEU A 800 35.18 30.11 -11.34
N THR A 801 35.38 30.69 -12.53
CA THR A 801 35.01 32.08 -12.82
C THR A 801 34.01 32.17 -13.96
N ARG A 802 33.14 33.20 -13.92
CA ARG A 802 32.19 33.45 -15.01
C ARG A 802 32.94 33.78 -16.30
N GLY A 803 32.47 33.23 -17.42
CA GLY A 803 33.08 33.38 -18.75
C GLY A 803 34.11 32.32 -19.09
N GLN A 804 34.49 31.46 -18.13
CA GLN A 804 35.41 30.35 -18.34
C GLN A 804 34.85 29.32 -19.33
N VAL A 805 35.71 28.75 -20.18
CA VAL A 805 35.29 27.82 -21.23
C VAL A 805 34.98 26.43 -20.65
N ALA A 806 33.81 25.88 -21.00
CA ALA A 806 33.42 24.51 -20.71
C ALA A 806 33.03 23.81 -22.03
N THR A 807 33.72 22.72 -22.36
CA THR A 807 33.59 22.03 -23.65
C THR A 807 32.73 20.77 -23.52
N ASP A 808 31.74 20.60 -24.39
CA ASP A 808 30.92 19.38 -24.47
C ASP A 808 31.69 18.22 -25.08
N THR A 809 31.81 17.12 -24.34
CA THR A 809 32.48 15.91 -24.81
C THR A 809 31.64 15.10 -25.79
N GLY A 810 30.35 15.42 -25.94
CA GLY A 810 29.41 14.70 -26.79
C GLY A 810 29.10 13.29 -26.31
N ASN A 811 29.49 12.93 -25.08
CA ASN A 811 29.23 11.63 -24.48
C ASN A 811 28.91 11.82 -22.99
N PRO A 812 28.22 10.86 -22.36
CA PRO A 812 28.16 10.77 -20.90
C PRO A 812 29.56 10.61 -20.28
N ILE A 813 29.66 10.61 -18.96
CA ILE A 813 30.93 10.31 -18.27
C ILE A 813 31.41 8.91 -18.70
N MET A 814 32.59 8.86 -19.34
CA MET A 814 33.20 7.64 -19.87
C MET A 814 34.39 7.20 -19.01
N ILE A 815 34.33 5.98 -18.47
CA ILE A 815 35.32 5.45 -17.52
C ILE A 815 36.14 4.30 -18.14
N PRO A 816 37.41 4.08 -17.74
CA PRO A 816 38.18 2.92 -18.19
C PRO A 816 37.63 1.63 -17.58
N VAL A 817 37.50 0.58 -18.39
CA VAL A 817 37.00 -0.74 -17.96
C VAL A 817 37.96 -1.87 -18.34
N GLY A 818 37.72 -3.06 -17.80
CA GLY A 818 38.47 -4.29 -18.10
C GLY A 818 39.70 -4.53 -17.22
N PRO A 819 40.50 -5.57 -17.52
CA PRO A 819 41.46 -6.13 -16.56
C PRO A 819 42.48 -5.13 -16.00
N GLY A 820 42.79 -4.05 -16.72
CA GLY A 820 43.66 -2.97 -16.24
C GLY A 820 43.14 -2.22 -15.02
N THR A 821 41.85 -2.32 -14.69
CA THR A 821 41.24 -1.72 -13.48
C THR A 821 41.44 -2.56 -12.22
N LEU A 822 41.83 -3.83 -12.35
CA LEU A 822 42.00 -4.73 -11.22
C LEU A 822 43.23 -4.33 -10.39
N GLY A 823 43.06 -4.27 -9.07
CA GLY A 823 44.04 -3.81 -8.09
C GLY A 823 44.28 -2.30 -8.11
N ARG A 824 43.46 -1.53 -8.83
CA ARG A 824 43.55 -0.07 -8.95
C ARG A 824 42.42 0.61 -8.17
N ILE A 825 42.67 1.86 -7.75
CA ILE A 825 41.67 2.73 -7.16
C ILE A 825 41.35 3.87 -8.13
N MET A 826 40.07 4.06 -8.45
CA MET A 826 39.60 5.15 -9.29
C MET A 826 38.51 5.99 -8.62
N ASN A 827 38.39 7.25 -9.02
CA ASN A 827 37.30 8.14 -8.62
C ASN A 827 36.07 7.97 -9.53
N VAL A 828 35.04 8.80 -9.30
CA VAL A 828 33.78 8.78 -10.06
C VAL A 828 33.95 8.99 -11.58
N THR A 829 34.94 9.78 -12.01
CA THR A 829 35.24 10.05 -13.44
C THR A 829 36.15 8.98 -14.06
N GLY A 830 36.56 7.97 -13.29
CA GLY A 830 37.44 6.89 -13.75
C GLY A 830 38.92 7.28 -13.82
N ASP A 831 39.31 8.38 -13.15
CA ASP A 831 40.70 8.78 -13.01
C ASP A 831 41.35 8.06 -11.81
N PRO A 832 42.62 7.60 -11.93
CA PRO A 832 43.28 6.87 -10.85
C PRO A 832 43.65 7.78 -9.68
N ILE A 833 43.37 7.31 -8.47
CA ILE A 833 43.67 8.03 -7.21
C ILE A 833 44.62 7.24 -6.28
N ASP A 834 45.31 6.24 -6.83
CA ASP A 834 46.24 5.35 -6.10
C ASP A 834 47.72 5.70 -6.28
N GLU A 835 48.04 6.83 -6.92
CA GLU A 835 49.41 7.28 -7.24
C GLU A 835 50.25 6.31 -8.11
N ARG A 836 49.63 5.28 -8.71
CA ARG A 836 50.33 4.27 -9.55
C ARG A 836 50.36 4.61 -11.04
N GLY A 837 50.15 5.89 -11.38
CA GLY A 837 50.08 6.38 -12.76
C GLY A 837 48.79 5.99 -13.49
N PRO A 838 48.69 6.22 -14.82
CA PRO A 838 47.47 5.96 -15.58
C PRO A 838 47.00 4.48 -15.57
N ILE A 839 45.69 4.26 -15.61
CA ILE A 839 45.10 2.92 -15.81
C ILE A 839 45.27 2.52 -17.28
N LYS A 840 45.96 1.40 -17.52
CA LYS A 840 46.16 0.84 -18.86
C LYS A 840 44.90 0.09 -19.29
N SER A 841 43.96 0.78 -19.93
CA SER A 841 42.74 0.17 -20.48
C SER A 841 42.59 0.46 -21.97
N ASN A 842 42.06 -0.51 -22.71
CA ASN A 842 41.81 -0.42 -24.15
C ASN A 842 40.38 0.01 -24.48
N LYS A 843 39.48 0.09 -23.50
CA LYS A 843 38.05 0.39 -23.70
C LYS A 843 37.53 1.34 -22.62
N ARG A 844 36.66 2.26 -23.00
CA ARG A 844 35.90 3.10 -22.07
C ARG A 844 34.40 2.90 -22.29
N LEU A 845 33.63 2.86 -21.22
CA LEU A 845 32.17 2.70 -21.24
C LEU A 845 31.49 3.85 -20.48
N PRO A 846 30.25 4.23 -20.86
CA PRO A 846 29.49 5.26 -20.16
C PRO A 846 29.00 4.74 -18.81
N ILE A 847 28.96 5.60 -17.79
CA ILE A 847 28.41 5.22 -16.48
C ILE A 847 26.88 5.05 -16.51
N HIS A 848 26.23 5.69 -17.47
CA HIS A 848 24.80 5.59 -17.73
C HIS A 848 24.55 4.57 -18.84
N ALA A 849 23.84 3.49 -18.51
CA ALA A 849 23.48 2.43 -19.42
C ALA A 849 22.06 1.93 -19.11
N ASP A 850 21.37 1.42 -20.14
CA ASP A 850 20.08 0.75 -19.98
C ASP A 850 20.29 -0.64 -19.33
N PRO A 851 19.32 -1.14 -18.54
CA PRO A 851 19.38 -2.50 -18.02
C PRO A 851 19.32 -3.54 -19.15
N PRO A 852 19.86 -4.77 -18.95
CA PRO A 852 19.76 -5.84 -19.94
C PRO A 852 18.32 -6.15 -20.33
N GLU A 853 18.06 -6.34 -21.62
CA GLU A 853 16.74 -6.71 -22.16
C GLU A 853 16.24 -8.03 -21.56
N PHE A 854 14.92 -8.17 -21.39
CA PHE A 854 14.32 -9.37 -20.78
C PHE A 854 14.72 -10.67 -21.49
N THR A 855 14.95 -10.63 -22.81
CA THR A 855 15.40 -11.79 -23.59
C THR A 855 16.82 -12.24 -23.27
N GLU A 856 17.65 -11.36 -22.73
CA GLU A 856 19.06 -11.64 -22.38
C GLU A 856 19.21 -12.12 -20.94
N GLN A 857 18.18 -11.97 -20.11
CA GLN A 857 18.17 -12.37 -18.71
C GLN A 857 17.94 -13.88 -18.55
N SER A 858 18.62 -14.51 -17.58
CA SER A 858 18.39 -15.92 -17.25
C SER A 858 17.14 -16.09 -16.38
N THR A 859 16.41 -17.18 -16.57
CA THR A 859 15.23 -17.55 -15.78
C THR A 859 15.51 -18.63 -14.72
N SER A 860 16.74 -19.14 -14.66
CA SER A 860 17.14 -20.18 -13.70
C SER A 860 17.53 -19.57 -12.36
N ALA A 861 16.84 -19.98 -11.28
CA ALA A 861 17.23 -19.63 -9.91
C ALA A 861 18.35 -20.56 -9.44
N GLU A 862 19.53 -19.99 -9.16
CA GLU A 862 20.70 -20.70 -8.64
C GLU A 862 21.21 -20.01 -7.38
N ILE A 863 21.70 -20.79 -6.40
CA ILE A 863 22.32 -20.25 -5.20
C ILE A 863 23.80 -19.94 -5.44
N LEU A 864 24.27 -18.83 -4.89
CA LEU A 864 25.68 -18.50 -4.77
C LEU A 864 26.22 -19.03 -3.44
N ILE A 865 27.04 -20.07 -3.50
CA ILE A 865 27.67 -20.67 -2.31
C ILE A 865 28.80 -19.76 -1.84
N THR A 866 28.64 -19.16 -0.67
CA THR A 866 29.57 -18.17 -0.09
C THR A 866 30.70 -18.81 0.71
N GLY A 867 30.52 -20.06 1.15
CA GLY A 867 31.42 -20.74 2.07
C GLY A 867 31.26 -20.29 3.53
N ILE A 868 30.24 -19.47 3.83
CA ILE A 868 29.89 -19.00 5.19
C ILE A 868 28.66 -19.78 5.66
N LYS A 869 28.82 -20.61 6.69
CA LYS A 869 27.79 -21.56 7.17
C LYS A 869 26.42 -20.93 7.40
N VAL A 870 26.37 -19.83 8.15
CA VAL A 870 25.12 -19.16 8.51
C VAL A 870 24.40 -18.58 7.29
N VAL A 871 25.15 -18.06 6.31
CA VAL A 871 24.58 -17.54 5.06
C VAL A 871 24.09 -18.68 4.20
N ASP A 872 24.96 -19.64 3.89
CA ASP A 872 24.64 -20.73 2.98
C ASP A 872 23.50 -21.61 3.50
N LEU A 873 23.40 -21.82 4.82
CA LEU A 873 22.32 -22.59 5.41
C LEU A 873 21.01 -21.80 5.53
N LEU A 874 21.03 -20.60 6.13
CA LEU A 874 19.81 -19.91 6.59
C LEU A 874 19.38 -18.73 5.69
N ALA A 875 20.32 -18.08 5.02
CA ALA A 875 20.05 -16.94 4.15
C ALA A 875 20.80 -17.07 2.80
N PRO A 876 20.59 -18.16 2.04
CA PRO A 876 21.38 -18.43 0.84
C PRO A 876 21.22 -17.32 -0.20
N TYR A 877 22.32 -16.85 -0.78
CA TYR A 877 22.29 -15.77 -1.76
C TYR A 877 21.92 -16.29 -3.15
N ALA A 878 21.15 -15.52 -3.91
CA ALA A 878 20.86 -15.84 -5.30
C ALA A 878 22.02 -15.40 -6.20
N ARG A 879 22.37 -16.22 -7.20
CA ARG A 879 23.28 -15.82 -8.28
C ARG A 879 22.62 -14.73 -9.13
N GLY A 880 23.28 -13.58 -9.21
CA GLY A 880 22.73 -12.35 -9.79
C GLY A 880 21.76 -11.59 -8.87
N GLY A 881 21.64 -12.01 -7.62
CA GLY A 881 20.72 -11.43 -6.66
C GLY A 881 21.22 -10.13 -6.03
N LYS A 882 20.30 -9.46 -5.35
CA LYS A 882 20.54 -8.21 -4.62
C LYS A 882 20.42 -8.46 -3.12
N ILE A 883 21.51 -8.31 -2.39
CA ILE A 883 21.59 -8.63 -0.96
C ILE A 883 21.73 -7.36 -0.15
N GLY A 884 20.86 -7.17 0.83
CA GLY A 884 20.99 -6.11 1.84
C GLY A 884 21.77 -6.60 3.05
N LEU A 885 22.87 -5.93 3.37
CA LEU A 885 23.67 -6.18 4.57
C LEU A 885 23.36 -5.10 5.62
N PHE A 886 22.73 -5.51 6.73
CA PHE A 886 22.30 -4.64 7.82
C PHE A 886 23.21 -4.80 9.02
N GLY A 887 23.43 -3.73 9.77
CA GLY A 887 24.17 -3.80 11.03
C GLY A 887 24.70 -2.46 11.50
N GLY A 888 24.74 -2.27 12.82
CA GLY A 888 25.31 -1.08 13.46
C GLY A 888 26.82 -0.94 13.28
N ALA A 889 27.41 0.14 13.77
CA ALA A 889 28.86 0.26 13.82
C ALA A 889 29.47 -0.80 14.77
N GLY A 890 30.58 -1.43 14.36
CA GLY A 890 31.34 -2.37 15.21
C GLY A 890 30.90 -3.83 15.17
N VAL A 891 29.83 -4.20 14.45
CA VAL A 891 29.33 -5.60 14.37
C VAL A 891 30.08 -6.48 13.35
N GLY A 892 31.13 -5.97 12.69
CA GLY A 892 31.97 -6.74 11.77
C GLY A 892 31.59 -6.71 10.28
N LYS A 893 30.84 -5.69 9.80
CA LYS A 893 30.43 -5.54 8.38
C LYS A 893 31.60 -5.63 7.39
N THR A 894 32.65 -4.85 7.61
CA THR A 894 33.83 -4.79 6.72
C THR A 894 34.53 -6.14 6.66
N VAL A 895 34.72 -6.79 7.82
CA VAL A 895 35.32 -8.13 7.94
C VAL A 895 34.48 -9.17 7.18
N PHE A 896 33.15 -9.07 7.25
CA PHE A 896 32.23 -9.94 6.51
C PHE A 896 32.32 -9.75 4.99
N ILE A 897 32.35 -8.49 4.52
CA ILE A 897 32.53 -8.16 3.10
C ILE A 897 33.88 -8.68 2.58
N GLN A 898 34.95 -8.45 3.32
CA GLN A 898 36.29 -8.93 2.96
C GLN A 898 36.35 -10.46 2.87
N GLU A 899 35.73 -11.17 3.81
CA GLU A 899 35.69 -12.63 3.76
C GLU A 899 34.91 -13.13 2.55
N LEU A 900 33.78 -12.49 2.19
CA LEU A 900 33.04 -12.83 0.97
C LEU A 900 33.91 -12.64 -0.29
N ILE A 901 34.64 -11.53 -0.40
CA ILE A 901 35.57 -11.27 -1.51
C ILE A 901 36.64 -12.37 -1.56
N ASN A 902 37.26 -12.69 -0.43
CA ASN A 902 38.30 -13.70 -0.31
C ASN A 902 37.79 -15.11 -0.69
N ASN A 903 36.64 -15.52 -0.18
CA ASN A 903 36.08 -16.85 -0.42
C ASN A 903 35.70 -17.04 -1.89
N ILE A 904 35.12 -16.02 -2.52
CA ILE A 904 34.68 -16.10 -3.91
C ILE A 904 35.89 -16.09 -4.85
N ALA A 905 36.89 -15.24 -4.56
CA ALA A 905 38.16 -15.21 -5.29
C ALA A 905 38.89 -16.57 -5.27
N LYS A 906 38.79 -17.32 -4.16
CA LYS A 906 39.40 -18.64 -3.96
C LYS A 906 38.57 -19.81 -4.50
N ALA A 907 37.25 -19.77 -4.35
CA ALA A 907 36.36 -20.91 -4.65
C ALA A 907 35.74 -20.88 -6.06
N HIS A 908 35.42 -19.70 -6.60
CA HIS A 908 34.62 -19.57 -7.84
C HIS A 908 35.34 -18.87 -8.98
N GLY A 909 36.53 -18.32 -8.74
CA GLY A 909 37.36 -17.72 -9.79
C GLY A 909 36.91 -16.34 -10.30
N GLY A 910 35.74 -15.83 -9.88
CA GLY A 910 35.16 -14.56 -10.34
C GLY A 910 35.85 -13.28 -9.86
N TYR A 911 35.44 -12.15 -10.45
CA TYR A 911 35.94 -10.81 -10.14
C TYR A 911 35.07 -10.10 -9.10
N SER A 912 35.63 -9.13 -8.38
CA SER A 912 34.89 -8.29 -7.45
C SER A 912 35.07 -6.82 -7.77
N VAL A 913 34.03 -6.02 -7.58
CA VAL A 913 34.07 -4.56 -7.69
C VAL A 913 33.58 -3.97 -6.38
N PHE A 914 34.43 -3.20 -5.71
CA PHE A 914 34.07 -2.50 -4.48
C PHE A 914 33.79 -1.04 -4.76
N THR A 915 32.62 -0.56 -4.37
CA THR A 915 32.18 0.82 -4.58
C THR A 915 31.90 1.50 -3.26
N GLY A 916 32.81 2.40 -2.86
CA GLY A 916 32.69 3.23 -1.67
C GLY A 916 31.91 4.51 -1.97
N VAL A 917 30.65 4.59 -1.56
CA VAL A 917 29.77 5.75 -1.73
C VAL A 917 29.76 6.61 -0.47
N GLY A 918 30.44 7.75 -0.52
CA GLY A 918 30.56 8.64 0.64
C GLY A 918 31.35 7.98 1.76
N GLU A 919 32.43 7.27 1.41
CA GLU A 919 33.33 6.61 2.36
C GLU A 919 34.34 7.60 2.95
N ARG A 920 34.80 7.32 4.17
CA ARG A 920 35.90 8.11 4.76
C ARG A 920 37.22 7.67 4.14
N THR A 921 38.08 8.63 3.82
CA THR A 921 39.41 8.37 3.25
C THR A 921 40.24 7.39 4.09
N ARG A 922 40.14 7.48 5.44
CA ARG A 922 40.81 6.53 6.35
C ARG A 922 40.30 5.10 6.15
N GLU A 923 38.98 4.92 6.13
CA GLU A 923 38.34 3.59 6.03
C GLU A 923 38.63 2.93 4.68
N GLY A 924 38.61 3.71 3.58
CA GLY A 924 39.01 3.23 2.25
C GLY A 924 40.49 2.86 2.15
N ASN A 925 41.38 3.62 2.81
CA ASN A 925 42.81 3.32 2.82
C ASN A 925 43.12 2.07 3.66
N ASP A 926 42.51 1.94 4.84
CA ASP A 926 42.64 0.77 5.69
C ASP A 926 42.19 -0.49 4.93
N LEU A 927 41.03 -0.43 4.25
CA LEU A 927 40.51 -1.52 3.42
C LEU A 927 41.49 -1.90 2.29
N TYR A 928 42.08 -0.93 1.61
CA TYR A 928 43.02 -1.18 0.52
C TYR A 928 44.29 -1.88 1.00
N HIS A 929 44.86 -1.45 2.14
CA HIS A 929 46.03 -2.09 2.74
C HIS A 929 45.71 -3.48 3.28
N GLU A 930 44.57 -3.67 3.94
CA GLU A 930 44.13 -4.99 4.41
C GLU A 930 43.95 -5.97 3.23
N MET A 931 43.42 -5.51 2.09
CA MET A 931 43.32 -6.32 0.87
C MET A 931 44.69 -6.69 0.27
N GLN A 932 45.72 -5.87 0.48
CA GLN A 932 47.10 -6.19 0.10
C GLN A 932 47.70 -7.25 1.03
N GLU A 933 47.53 -7.07 2.35
CA GLU A 933 48.06 -7.99 3.37
C GLU A 933 47.42 -9.39 3.26
N THR A 934 46.12 -9.45 2.98
CA THR A 934 45.37 -10.71 2.77
C THR A 934 45.62 -11.34 1.40
N GLY A 935 46.34 -10.65 0.50
CA GLY A 935 46.71 -11.15 -0.82
C GLY A 935 45.58 -11.13 -1.87
N VAL A 936 44.47 -10.42 -1.59
CA VAL A 936 43.38 -10.16 -2.55
C VAL A 936 43.85 -9.18 -3.63
N ILE A 937 44.62 -8.17 -3.24
CA ILE A 937 45.32 -7.24 -4.13
C ILE A 937 46.80 -7.62 -4.16
N LYS A 938 47.32 -7.89 -5.35
CA LYS A 938 48.74 -8.19 -5.59
C LYS A 938 49.31 -7.10 -6.48
N LEU A 939 50.21 -6.28 -5.94
CA LEU A 939 50.79 -5.14 -6.67
C LEU A 939 51.61 -5.57 -7.89
N ASP A 940 52.32 -6.69 -7.77
CA ASP A 940 53.17 -7.28 -8.83
C ASP A 940 52.56 -8.57 -9.44
N GLY A 941 51.26 -8.79 -9.27
CA GLY A 941 50.56 -10.00 -9.72
C GLY A 941 49.12 -9.75 -10.18
N GLU A 942 48.38 -10.83 -10.43
CA GLU A 942 46.98 -10.74 -10.85
C GLU A 942 46.06 -10.47 -9.64
N SER A 943 45.57 -9.24 -9.56
CA SER A 943 44.52 -8.84 -8.61
C SER A 943 43.14 -9.22 -9.15
N LYS A 944 42.18 -9.49 -8.25
CA LYS A 944 40.80 -9.87 -8.64
C LYS A 944 39.72 -8.87 -8.25
N VAL A 945 40.12 -7.73 -7.68
CA VAL A 945 39.20 -6.69 -7.22
C VAL A 945 39.51 -5.34 -7.88
N ALA A 946 38.49 -4.60 -8.31
CA ALA A 946 38.61 -3.20 -8.70
C ALA A 946 37.94 -2.31 -7.64
N LEU A 947 38.53 -1.16 -7.31
CA LEU A 947 38.00 -0.25 -6.29
C LEU A 947 37.61 1.09 -6.90
N VAL A 948 36.38 1.53 -6.61
CA VAL A 948 35.85 2.84 -7.01
C VAL A 948 35.41 3.57 -5.76
N PHE A 949 35.92 4.78 -5.54
CA PHE A 949 35.57 5.58 -4.35
C PHE A 949 35.02 6.95 -4.74
N GLY A 950 34.00 7.35 -4.00
CA GLY A 950 33.52 8.73 -3.87
C GLY A 950 33.56 9.10 -2.39
N GLN A 951 34.32 10.13 -2.04
CA GLN A 951 34.63 10.43 -0.64
C GLN A 951 33.51 11.24 0.04
N MET A 952 33.45 11.21 1.38
CA MET A 952 32.48 12.02 2.15
C MET A 952 32.59 13.53 1.90
N ASN A 953 33.79 14.03 1.63
CA ASN A 953 34.10 15.44 1.39
C ASN A 953 33.91 15.86 -0.06
N GLU A 954 33.61 14.94 -0.98
CA GLU A 954 33.33 15.27 -2.37
C GLU A 954 31.89 15.81 -2.54
N PRO A 955 31.64 16.62 -3.60
CA PRO A 955 30.31 17.14 -3.87
C PRO A 955 29.25 16.04 -4.00
N PRO A 956 27.97 16.36 -3.72
CA PRO A 956 26.88 15.38 -3.82
C PRO A 956 26.73 14.79 -5.23
N GLY A 957 27.18 15.49 -6.28
CA GLY A 957 27.24 14.95 -7.65
C GLY A 957 28.09 13.70 -7.78
N ALA A 958 29.31 13.71 -7.22
CA ALA A 958 30.22 12.55 -7.23
C ALA A 958 29.60 11.36 -6.49
N ARG A 959 29.08 11.59 -5.28
CA ARG A 959 28.42 10.57 -4.46
C ARG A 959 27.18 9.98 -5.14
N ALA A 960 26.42 10.77 -5.91
CA ALA A 960 25.25 10.31 -6.65
C ALA A 960 25.58 9.55 -7.95
N ARG A 961 26.86 9.43 -8.34
CA ARG A 961 27.29 8.76 -9.59
C ARG A 961 28.28 7.63 -9.37
N VAL A 962 29.01 7.61 -8.26
CA VAL A 962 30.05 6.60 -8.00
C VAL A 962 29.52 5.16 -8.03
N ALA A 963 28.30 4.91 -7.55
CA ALA A 963 27.64 3.59 -7.64
C ALA A 963 27.50 3.10 -9.09
N LEU A 964 27.17 4.02 -10.02
CA LEU A 964 27.04 3.73 -11.45
C LEU A 964 28.41 3.44 -12.09
N THR A 965 29.46 4.14 -11.66
CA THR A 965 30.85 3.90 -12.09
C THR A 965 31.29 2.48 -11.72
N GLY A 966 31.06 2.06 -10.47
CA GLY A 966 31.35 0.69 -10.04
C GLY A 966 30.54 -0.36 -10.79
N LEU A 967 29.23 -0.11 -10.97
CA LEU A 967 28.36 -0.98 -11.74
C LEU A 967 28.82 -1.15 -13.19
N THR A 968 29.28 -0.09 -13.83
CA THR A 968 29.79 -0.12 -15.23
C THR A 968 31.05 -0.98 -15.37
N VAL A 969 31.92 -0.97 -14.35
CA VAL A 969 33.07 -1.89 -14.32
C VAL A 969 32.59 -3.34 -14.19
N ALA A 970 31.60 -3.60 -13.34
CA ALA A 970 31.04 -4.94 -13.17
C ALA A 970 30.34 -5.46 -14.44
N GLU A 971 29.59 -4.60 -15.12
CA GLU A 971 28.92 -4.92 -16.39
C GLU A 971 29.90 -5.29 -17.49
N TYR A 972 31.06 -4.63 -17.58
CA TYR A 972 32.08 -5.05 -18.54
C TYR A 972 32.49 -6.53 -18.33
N PHE A 973 32.79 -6.91 -17.09
CA PHE A 973 33.20 -8.29 -16.78
C PHE A 973 32.06 -9.28 -17.01
N ARG A 974 30.80 -8.89 -16.74
CA ARG A 974 29.62 -9.71 -17.03
C ARG A 974 29.38 -9.90 -18.53
N ASP A 975 29.32 -8.80 -19.28
CA ASP A 975 28.75 -8.78 -20.64
C ASP A 975 29.77 -9.07 -21.74
N GLU A 976 31.03 -8.66 -21.53
CA GLU A 976 32.13 -8.83 -22.49
C GLU A 976 32.98 -10.05 -22.15
N GLU A 977 33.27 -10.29 -20.87
CA GLU A 977 34.10 -11.43 -20.42
C GLU A 977 33.30 -12.64 -19.92
N GLY A 978 31.97 -12.53 -19.80
CA GLY A 978 31.09 -13.63 -19.38
C GLY A 978 31.37 -14.12 -17.96
N GLN A 979 31.80 -13.23 -17.07
CA GLN A 979 32.19 -13.58 -15.71
C GLN A 979 31.03 -13.39 -14.72
N ASP A 980 31.07 -14.15 -13.63
CA ASP A 980 30.28 -13.85 -12.44
C ASP A 980 31.02 -12.84 -11.58
N VAL A 981 30.36 -11.72 -11.31
CA VAL A 981 30.95 -10.56 -10.63
C VAL A 981 30.21 -10.29 -9.33
N LEU A 982 30.98 -10.07 -8.26
CA LEU A 982 30.44 -9.53 -7.02
C LEU A 982 30.60 -8.02 -6.96
N LEU A 983 29.49 -7.31 -6.87
CA LEU A 983 29.46 -5.86 -6.71
C LEU A 983 29.15 -5.51 -5.25
N PHE A 984 30.05 -4.79 -4.60
CA PHE A 984 29.84 -4.25 -3.26
C PHE A 984 29.52 -2.76 -3.34
N ILE A 985 28.45 -2.34 -2.67
CA ILE A 985 28.05 -0.93 -2.55
C ILE A 985 28.00 -0.59 -1.06
N ASP A 986 29.01 0.09 -0.55
CA ASP A 986 29.03 0.66 0.80
C ASP A 986 29.14 2.18 0.69
N ASN A 987 28.08 2.97 0.84
CA ASN A 987 26.75 2.61 1.32
C ASN A 987 25.64 3.04 0.36
N ILE A 988 24.68 2.14 0.06
CA ILE A 988 23.56 2.47 -0.84
C ILE A 988 22.64 3.57 -0.28
N PHE A 989 22.58 3.72 1.05
CA PHE A 989 21.88 4.84 1.67
C PHE A 989 22.55 6.18 1.34
N ARG A 990 23.89 6.23 1.25
CA ARG A 990 24.62 7.46 0.90
C ARG A 990 24.42 7.86 -0.56
N PHE A 991 24.21 6.90 -1.45
CA PHE A 991 23.77 7.16 -2.82
C PHE A 991 22.41 7.88 -2.82
N THR A 992 21.45 7.37 -2.04
CA THR A 992 20.12 7.97 -1.89
C THR A 992 20.18 9.37 -1.28
N GLN A 993 20.95 9.56 -0.21
CA GLN A 993 21.15 10.85 0.43
C GLN A 993 21.76 11.88 -0.53
N ALA A 994 22.78 11.48 -1.30
CA ALA A 994 23.39 12.34 -2.31
C ALA A 994 22.37 12.74 -3.39
N GLY A 995 21.46 11.83 -3.77
CA GLY A 995 20.34 12.14 -4.66
C GLY A 995 19.41 13.22 -4.12
N SER A 996 19.08 13.19 -2.82
CA SER A 996 18.30 14.24 -2.15
C SER A 996 19.02 15.60 -2.19
N GLU A 997 20.32 15.62 -1.87
CA GLU A 997 21.16 16.82 -1.93
C GLU A 997 21.23 17.40 -3.36
N VAL A 998 21.46 16.56 -4.37
CA VAL A 998 21.45 16.96 -5.79
C VAL A 998 20.08 17.51 -6.19
N SER A 999 18.99 16.87 -5.78
CA SER A 999 17.63 17.30 -6.11
C SER A 999 17.31 18.68 -5.54
N ALA A 1000 17.71 18.92 -4.29
CA ALA A 1000 17.57 20.23 -3.65
C ALA A 1000 18.37 21.31 -4.41
N LEU A 1001 19.61 21.00 -4.82
CA LEU A 1001 20.45 21.89 -5.62
C LEU A 1001 19.86 22.22 -7.00
N LEU A 1002 19.14 21.28 -7.61
CA LEU A 1002 18.42 21.50 -8.87
C LEU A 1002 17.12 22.32 -8.69
N GLY A 1003 16.73 22.65 -7.46
CA GLY A 1003 15.50 23.37 -7.16
C GLY A 1003 14.25 22.52 -7.28
N ARG A 1004 14.37 21.19 -7.23
CA ARG A 1004 13.23 20.27 -7.22
C ARG A 1004 12.63 20.23 -5.81
N ILE A 1005 11.31 20.22 -5.73
CA ILE A 1005 10.60 20.12 -4.45
C ILE A 1005 10.84 18.72 -3.86
N PRO A 1006 11.28 18.60 -2.59
CA PRO A 1006 11.43 17.30 -1.93
C PRO A 1006 10.12 16.54 -1.80
N SER A 1007 10.22 15.21 -1.84
CA SER A 1007 9.15 14.23 -1.60
C SER A 1007 9.01 13.93 -0.09
N ALA A 1008 8.44 12.77 0.26
CA ALA A 1008 8.35 12.25 1.62
C ALA A 1008 9.70 12.29 2.34
N VAL A 1009 9.69 12.77 3.59
CA VAL A 1009 10.85 12.82 4.52
C VAL A 1009 12.07 13.59 3.96
N GLY A 1010 11.90 14.40 2.90
CA GLY A 1010 12.97 15.24 2.34
C GLY A 1010 13.80 14.60 1.23
N TYR A 1011 13.43 13.43 0.71
CA TYR A 1011 14.12 12.79 -0.42
C TYR A 1011 13.74 13.36 -1.79
N GLN A 1012 14.51 13.06 -2.83
CA GLN A 1012 14.22 13.46 -4.19
C GLN A 1012 12.95 12.78 -4.74
N PRO A 1013 12.11 13.46 -5.54
CA PRO A 1013 10.91 12.87 -6.14
C PRO A 1013 11.24 11.75 -7.14
N THR A 1014 12.47 11.70 -7.66
CA THR A 1014 12.96 10.66 -8.57
C THR A 1014 13.52 9.43 -7.86
N LEU A 1015 13.45 9.34 -6.52
CA LEU A 1015 14.14 8.31 -5.73
C LEU A 1015 13.88 6.88 -6.25
N ALA A 1016 12.62 6.54 -6.48
CA ALA A 1016 12.24 5.22 -6.98
C ALA A 1016 12.79 4.93 -8.40
N VAL A 1017 12.87 5.94 -9.25
CA VAL A 1017 13.38 5.81 -10.63
C VAL A 1017 14.90 5.67 -10.61
N ASP A 1018 15.60 6.54 -9.88
CA ASP A 1018 17.06 6.54 -9.79
C ASP A 1018 17.57 5.23 -9.16
N MET A 1019 16.89 4.77 -8.10
CA MET A 1019 17.18 3.47 -7.48
C MET A 1019 16.84 2.33 -8.45
N GLY A 1020 15.66 2.36 -9.08
CA GLY A 1020 15.22 1.31 -10.00
C GLY A 1020 16.18 1.12 -11.18
N ILE A 1021 16.58 2.20 -11.87
CA ILE A 1021 17.50 2.12 -13.02
C ILE A 1021 18.82 1.45 -12.62
N MET A 1022 19.37 1.79 -11.45
CA MET A 1022 20.60 1.18 -10.95
C MET A 1022 20.39 -0.29 -10.57
N GLN A 1023 19.31 -0.60 -9.84
CA GLN A 1023 19.04 -1.95 -9.35
C GLN A 1023 18.70 -2.92 -10.49
N GLU A 1024 18.00 -2.49 -11.53
CA GLU A 1024 17.62 -3.37 -12.67
C GLU A 1024 18.80 -3.76 -13.56
N ARG A 1025 19.88 -2.98 -13.54
CA ARG A 1025 21.15 -3.34 -14.19
C ARG A 1025 21.88 -4.49 -13.49
N ILE A 1026 21.58 -4.73 -12.21
CA ILE A 1026 22.13 -5.84 -11.40
C ILE A 1026 21.24 -7.07 -11.63
N THR A 1027 21.68 -7.97 -12.50
CA THR A 1027 20.94 -9.19 -12.85
C THR A 1027 21.87 -10.26 -13.45
N THR A 1028 21.33 -11.47 -13.62
CA THR A 1028 21.97 -12.58 -14.36
C THR A 1028 21.56 -12.53 -15.82
N THR A 1029 22.55 -12.51 -16.72
CA THR A 1029 22.35 -12.66 -18.16
C THR A 1029 22.71 -14.08 -18.61
N GLN A 1030 22.47 -14.40 -19.87
CA GLN A 1030 22.91 -15.68 -20.46
C GLN A 1030 24.44 -15.85 -20.49
N LYS A 1031 25.22 -14.77 -20.29
CA LYS A 1031 26.68 -14.78 -20.36
C LYS A 1031 27.37 -14.84 -18.99
N GLY A 1032 26.80 -14.16 -17.99
CA GLY A 1032 27.37 -14.05 -16.65
C GLY A 1032 26.39 -13.37 -15.69
N SER A 1033 26.79 -13.14 -14.45
CA SER A 1033 25.93 -12.52 -13.44
C SER A 1033 26.60 -11.39 -12.67
N ILE A 1034 25.82 -10.41 -12.22
CA ILE A 1034 26.25 -9.46 -11.19
C ILE A 1034 25.44 -9.73 -9.93
N THR A 1035 26.09 -10.27 -8.91
CA THR A 1035 25.49 -10.42 -7.58
C THR A 1035 25.92 -9.23 -6.74
N SER A 1036 24.98 -8.51 -6.12
CA SER A 1036 25.30 -7.31 -5.35
C SER A 1036 25.14 -7.49 -3.85
N VAL A 1037 26.10 -7.01 -3.07
CA VAL A 1037 26.01 -6.91 -1.61
C VAL A 1037 26.05 -5.43 -1.25
N GLN A 1038 24.93 -4.94 -0.73
CA GLN A 1038 24.70 -3.52 -0.51
C GLN A 1038 24.57 -3.27 0.99
N ALA A 1039 25.46 -2.48 1.57
CA ALA A 1039 25.34 -2.10 2.96
C ALA A 1039 24.21 -1.09 3.08
N VAL A 1040 23.18 -1.40 3.88
CA VAL A 1040 22.02 -0.54 4.08
C VAL A 1040 22.08 0.04 5.50
N TYR A 1041 22.16 1.36 5.59
CA TYR A 1041 21.96 2.08 6.84
C TYR A 1041 20.47 2.41 6.99
N VAL A 1042 19.87 2.05 8.14
CA VAL A 1042 18.49 2.38 8.47
C VAL A 1042 18.51 3.54 9.48
N PRO A 1043 18.08 4.75 9.09
CA PRO A 1043 18.06 5.89 10.01
C PRO A 1043 17.11 5.63 11.17
N ALA A 1044 17.58 5.82 12.41
CA ALA A 1044 16.78 5.65 13.63
C ALA A 1044 16.07 4.28 13.76
N ASP A 1045 16.59 3.26 13.08
CA ASP A 1045 15.96 1.93 12.96
C ASP A 1045 14.53 1.96 12.36
N ASP A 1046 14.18 3.04 11.64
CA ASP A 1046 12.91 3.19 10.93
C ASP A 1046 12.98 2.57 9.52
N LEU A 1047 12.49 1.34 9.40
CA LEU A 1047 12.39 0.61 8.13
C LEU A 1047 11.36 1.23 7.16
N THR A 1048 10.54 2.17 7.63
CA THR A 1048 9.53 2.87 6.84
C THR A 1048 10.06 4.15 6.19
N ASP A 1049 11.30 4.56 6.51
CA ASP A 1049 11.95 5.66 5.81
C ASP A 1049 12.00 5.37 4.29
N PRO A 1050 11.67 6.35 3.42
CA PRO A 1050 11.59 6.12 1.98
C PRO A 1050 12.86 5.53 1.34
N ALA A 1051 14.06 5.83 1.87
CA ALA A 1051 15.32 5.34 1.33
C ALA A 1051 15.53 3.82 1.52
N PRO A 1052 15.48 3.27 2.75
CA PRO A 1052 15.51 1.83 2.94
C PRO A 1052 14.27 1.16 2.33
N ALA A 1053 13.06 1.73 2.46
CA ALA A 1053 11.84 1.17 1.86
C ALA A 1053 11.94 0.93 0.34
N THR A 1054 12.46 1.92 -0.39
CA THR A 1054 12.67 1.80 -1.84
C THR A 1054 13.75 0.76 -2.17
N THR A 1055 14.82 0.70 -1.38
CA THR A 1055 15.89 -0.29 -1.57
C THR A 1055 15.37 -1.71 -1.31
N PHE A 1056 14.55 -1.91 -0.26
CA PHE A 1056 13.98 -3.19 0.13
C PHE A 1056 13.15 -3.86 -0.97
N ALA A 1057 12.43 -3.06 -1.77
CA ALA A 1057 11.62 -3.58 -2.87
C ALA A 1057 12.44 -4.40 -3.88
N HIS A 1058 13.74 -4.12 -3.99
CA HIS A 1058 14.64 -4.78 -4.93
C HIS A 1058 15.49 -5.90 -4.32
N LEU A 1059 15.48 -6.12 -3.00
CA LEU A 1059 16.36 -7.12 -2.37
C LEU A 1059 15.78 -8.55 -2.47
N ASP A 1060 16.65 -9.51 -2.76
CA ASP A 1060 16.36 -10.94 -2.81
C ASP A 1060 16.70 -11.67 -1.50
N ALA A 1061 17.69 -11.16 -0.78
CA ALA A 1061 18.09 -11.64 0.53
C ALA A 1061 18.50 -10.48 1.45
N THR A 1062 18.38 -10.73 2.74
CA THR A 1062 18.70 -9.79 3.82
C THR A 1062 19.55 -10.52 4.85
N THR A 1063 20.72 -9.96 5.15
CA THR A 1063 21.65 -10.47 6.15
C THR A 1063 21.80 -9.44 7.25
N VAL A 1064 21.36 -9.78 8.45
CA VAL A 1064 21.34 -8.87 9.60
C VAL A 1064 22.50 -9.21 10.52
N LEU A 1065 23.45 -8.28 10.70
CA LEU A 1065 24.50 -8.38 11.70
C LEU A 1065 24.05 -7.69 12.99
N SER A 1066 23.71 -8.48 14.01
CA SER A 1066 23.09 -7.99 15.25
C SER A 1066 24.09 -7.77 16.37
N ARG A 1067 23.85 -6.71 17.16
CA ARG A 1067 24.68 -6.39 18.32
C ARG A 1067 24.60 -7.48 19.38
N GLY A 1068 23.42 -8.04 19.63
CA GLY A 1068 23.22 -9.10 20.62
C GLY A 1068 24.10 -10.33 20.36
N ILE A 1069 24.24 -10.76 19.09
CA ILE A 1069 25.13 -11.88 18.73
C ILE A 1069 26.61 -11.50 18.92
N SER A 1070 26.99 -10.27 18.58
CA SER A 1070 28.36 -9.78 18.79
C SER A 1070 28.75 -9.67 20.28
N GLU A 1071 27.81 -9.31 21.16
CA GLU A 1071 27.99 -9.22 22.62
C GLU A 1071 28.17 -10.60 23.25
N LEU A 1072 27.61 -11.65 22.64
CA LEU A 1072 27.86 -13.05 22.99
C LEU A 1072 29.23 -13.54 22.50
N GLY A 1073 29.99 -12.72 21.77
CA GLY A 1073 31.28 -13.06 21.20
C GLY A 1073 31.20 -14.00 20.00
N ILE A 1074 30.05 -14.13 19.34
CA ILE A 1074 29.83 -15.04 18.21
C ILE A 1074 30.07 -14.30 16.89
N TYR A 1075 31.01 -14.79 16.07
CA TYR A 1075 31.37 -14.18 14.78
C TYR A 1075 31.35 -15.20 13.63
N PRO A 1076 30.81 -14.86 12.44
CA PRO A 1076 30.20 -13.58 12.10
C PRO A 1076 28.90 -13.33 12.90
N ALA A 1077 28.62 -12.07 13.22
CA ALA A 1077 27.50 -11.69 14.09
C ALA A 1077 26.13 -11.72 13.38
N VAL A 1078 25.93 -12.69 12.48
CA VAL A 1078 24.70 -12.83 11.70
C VAL A 1078 23.58 -13.37 12.57
N ASP A 1079 22.45 -12.68 12.58
CA ASP A 1079 21.26 -13.13 13.27
C ASP A 1079 20.52 -14.20 12.43
N PRO A 1080 20.40 -15.43 12.95
CA PRO A 1080 19.79 -16.54 12.20
C PRO A 1080 18.27 -16.45 12.07
N LEU A 1081 17.59 -15.62 12.87
CA LEU A 1081 16.13 -15.46 12.84
C LEU A 1081 15.70 -14.22 12.05
N ASP A 1082 16.49 -13.15 12.10
CA ASP A 1082 16.19 -11.90 11.40
C ASP A 1082 16.74 -11.85 9.97
N SER A 1083 17.71 -12.72 9.62
CA SER A 1083 18.21 -12.86 8.24
C SER A 1083 17.30 -13.76 7.41
N LYS A 1084 16.94 -13.32 6.18
CA LYS A 1084 15.96 -14.00 5.31
C LYS A 1084 16.42 -14.02 3.85
N SER A 1085 16.02 -15.04 3.10
CA SER A 1085 16.27 -15.15 1.67
C SER A 1085 15.09 -15.76 0.92
N ARG A 1086 14.78 -15.23 -0.27
CA ARG A 1086 13.81 -15.83 -1.21
C ARG A 1086 14.27 -17.19 -1.76
N MET A 1087 15.58 -17.49 -1.67
CA MET A 1087 16.14 -18.75 -2.15
C MET A 1087 15.90 -19.92 -1.19
N LEU A 1088 15.49 -19.67 0.06
CA LEU A 1088 15.17 -20.72 1.03
C LEU A 1088 13.79 -21.34 0.75
N ASP A 1089 13.63 -21.89 -0.44
CA ASP A 1089 12.47 -22.62 -0.93
C ASP A 1089 12.89 -24.06 -1.27
N PRO A 1090 12.16 -25.10 -0.85
CA PRO A 1090 12.54 -26.49 -1.09
C PRO A 1090 12.67 -26.85 -2.58
N ARG A 1091 12.04 -26.08 -3.49
CA ARG A 1091 12.17 -26.24 -4.95
C ARG A 1091 13.49 -25.72 -5.50
N VAL A 1092 14.17 -24.84 -4.76
CA VAL A 1092 15.45 -24.22 -5.16
C VAL A 1092 16.62 -24.89 -4.45
N VAL A 1093 16.61 -24.90 -3.11
CA VAL A 1093 17.71 -25.48 -2.30
C VAL A 1093 17.61 -26.99 -2.09
N GLY A 1094 16.46 -27.59 -2.43
CA GLY A 1094 16.17 -28.99 -2.18
C GLY A 1094 15.63 -29.25 -0.77
N GLN A 1095 14.90 -30.36 -0.62
CA GLN A 1095 14.19 -30.69 0.61
C GLN A 1095 15.13 -30.85 1.82
N GLU A 1096 16.27 -31.50 1.64
CA GLU A 1096 17.21 -31.78 2.74
C GLU A 1096 17.81 -30.49 3.35
N HIS A 1097 18.17 -29.53 2.50
CA HIS A 1097 18.65 -28.22 2.96
C HIS A 1097 17.53 -27.48 3.69
N TYR A 1098 16.35 -27.38 3.06
CA TYR A 1098 15.20 -26.67 3.64
C TYR A 1098 14.78 -27.22 5.01
N ASP A 1099 14.68 -28.54 5.16
CA ASP A 1099 14.31 -29.18 6.42
C ASP A 1099 15.35 -28.92 7.52
N THR A 1100 16.63 -28.98 7.16
CA THR A 1100 17.72 -28.73 8.11
C THR A 1100 17.72 -27.28 8.58
N ALA A 1101 17.61 -26.31 7.66
CA ALA A 1101 17.53 -24.89 7.98
C ALA A 1101 16.30 -24.56 8.84
N THR A 1102 15.13 -25.09 8.47
CA THR A 1102 13.88 -24.89 9.21
C THR A 1102 13.96 -25.44 10.63
N ARG A 1103 14.56 -26.62 10.83
CA ARG A 1103 14.77 -27.20 12.17
C ARG A 1103 15.76 -26.38 13.01
N VAL A 1104 16.81 -25.83 12.41
CA VAL A 1104 17.72 -24.90 13.10
C VAL A 1104 16.95 -23.65 13.57
N GLN A 1105 16.14 -23.04 12.70
CA GLN A 1105 15.33 -21.87 13.05
C GLN A 1105 14.31 -22.17 14.16
N GLN A 1106 13.60 -23.29 14.07
CA GLN A 1106 12.65 -23.74 15.10
C GLN A 1106 13.34 -23.90 16.46
N MET A 1107 14.49 -24.60 16.51
CA MET A 1107 15.24 -24.79 17.74
C MET A 1107 15.71 -23.47 18.37
N LEU A 1108 16.17 -22.52 17.55
CA LEU A 1108 16.60 -21.21 18.04
C LEU A 1108 15.41 -20.35 18.51
N GLN A 1109 14.25 -20.47 17.87
CA GLN A 1109 13.02 -19.79 18.27
C GLN A 1109 12.45 -20.36 19.58
N GLU A 1110 12.46 -21.69 19.74
CA GLU A 1110 12.11 -22.37 20.99
C GLU A 1110 13.06 -21.94 22.11
N TYR A 1111 14.36 -21.91 21.84
CA TYR A 1111 15.35 -21.43 22.80
C TYR A 1111 15.09 -19.98 23.24
N LYS A 1112 14.78 -19.08 22.31
CA LYS A 1112 14.43 -17.68 22.63
C LYS A 1112 13.21 -17.61 23.56
N SER A 1113 12.20 -18.46 23.35
CA SER A 1113 11.01 -18.54 24.20
C SER A 1113 11.33 -19.08 25.60
N LEU A 1114 12.28 -20.02 25.69
CA LEU A 1114 12.76 -20.58 26.97
C LEU A 1114 13.70 -19.62 27.72
N GLN A 1115 14.43 -18.73 27.04
CA GLN A 1115 15.32 -17.75 27.67
C GLN A 1115 14.57 -16.83 28.65
N ASP A 1116 13.37 -16.38 28.30
CA ASP A 1116 12.54 -15.54 29.17
C ASP A 1116 12.13 -16.29 30.44
N ILE A 1117 11.82 -17.59 30.32
CA ILE A 1117 11.49 -18.46 31.45
C ILE A 1117 12.72 -18.68 32.33
N ILE A 1118 13.89 -18.96 31.74
CA ILE A 1118 15.16 -19.14 32.46
C ILE A 1118 15.54 -17.88 33.23
N ALA A 1119 15.30 -16.70 32.66
CA ALA A 1119 15.59 -15.42 33.32
C ALA A 1119 14.72 -15.16 34.56
N ILE A 1120 13.50 -15.72 34.61
CA ILE A 1120 12.55 -15.52 35.69
C ILE A 1120 12.65 -16.63 36.77
N LEU A 1121 12.67 -17.89 36.33
CA LEU A 1121 12.54 -19.06 37.21
C LEU A 1121 13.88 -19.79 37.45
N GLY A 1122 14.89 -19.55 36.63
CA GLY A 1122 16.16 -20.29 36.64
C GLY A 1122 16.12 -21.55 35.75
N LEU A 1123 17.30 -22.03 35.35
CA LEU A 1123 17.44 -23.18 34.44
C LEU A 1123 16.97 -24.50 35.05
N ASP A 1124 17.03 -24.64 36.39
CA ASP A 1124 16.72 -25.88 37.10
C ASP A 1124 15.23 -26.24 37.08
N GLU A 1125 14.36 -25.23 36.89
CA GLU A 1125 12.90 -25.36 36.86
C GLU A 1125 12.35 -25.82 35.50
N LEU A 1126 13.21 -25.95 34.48
CA LEU A 1126 12.83 -26.47 33.17
C LEU A 1126 12.62 -27.99 33.19
N SER A 1127 11.76 -28.49 32.31
CA SER A 1127 11.66 -29.94 32.08
C SER A 1127 12.97 -30.47 31.49
N GLU A 1128 13.28 -31.75 31.70
CA GLU A 1128 14.51 -32.36 31.15
C GLU A 1128 14.56 -32.28 29.61
N GLN A 1129 13.40 -32.27 28.95
CA GLN A 1129 13.31 -32.06 27.51
C GLN A 1129 13.66 -30.62 27.11
N ASP A 1130 13.19 -29.62 27.87
CA ASP A 1130 13.49 -28.21 27.62
C ASP A 1130 14.96 -27.88 27.93
N LYS A 1131 15.53 -28.49 28.96
CA LYS A 1131 16.98 -28.40 29.25
C LYS A 1131 17.81 -28.91 28.07
N LEU A 1132 17.46 -30.07 27.53
CA LEU A 1132 18.12 -30.63 26.35
C LEU A 1132 17.97 -29.72 25.12
N THR A 1133 16.79 -29.13 24.91
CA THR A 1133 16.55 -28.14 23.84
C THR A 1133 17.46 -26.91 24.00
N VAL A 1134 17.57 -26.38 25.22
CA VAL A 1134 18.43 -25.22 25.54
C VAL A 1134 19.91 -25.55 25.28
N GLU A 1135 20.39 -26.70 25.74
CA GLU A 1135 21.77 -27.13 25.52
C GLU A 1135 22.11 -27.30 24.04
N ARG A 1136 21.23 -27.95 23.27
CA ARG A 1136 21.41 -28.11 21.82
C ARG A 1136 21.35 -26.77 21.10
N ALA A 1137 20.42 -25.89 21.45
CA ALA A 1137 20.31 -24.56 20.85
C ALA A 1137 21.56 -23.71 21.12
N ARG A 1138 22.13 -23.76 22.33
CA ARG A 1138 23.40 -23.08 22.66
C ARG A 1138 24.58 -23.60 21.85
N LYS A 1139 24.61 -24.91 21.55
CA LYS A 1139 25.62 -25.52 20.67
C LYS A 1139 25.43 -25.09 19.21
N VAL A 1140 24.19 -25.13 18.72
CA VAL A 1140 23.82 -24.66 17.37
C VAL A 1140 24.18 -23.19 17.19
N GLN A 1141 23.84 -22.33 18.15
CA GLN A 1141 24.15 -20.90 18.11
C GLN A 1141 25.66 -20.64 18.04
N ARG A 1142 26.46 -21.37 18.81
CA ARG A 1142 27.93 -21.30 18.71
C ARG A 1142 28.46 -21.90 17.41
N PHE A 1143 27.86 -22.98 16.92
CA PHE A 1143 28.28 -23.62 15.67
C PHE A 1143 28.01 -22.78 14.42
N LEU A 1144 27.11 -21.79 14.50
CA LEU A 1144 26.95 -20.79 13.44
C LEU A 1144 28.17 -19.85 13.32
N SER A 1145 29.03 -19.77 14.34
CA SER A 1145 30.33 -19.08 14.21
C SER A 1145 31.26 -19.81 13.24
N GLN A 1146 32.15 -19.04 12.62
CA GLN A 1146 33.11 -19.57 11.65
C GLN A 1146 34.41 -18.76 11.68
N PRO A 1147 35.57 -19.42 11.70
CA PRO A 1147 36.84 -18.73 11.60
C PRO A 1147 37.03 -18.18 10.19
N PHE A 1148 37.08 -16.86 10.07
CA PHE A 1148 37.33 -16.15 8.80
C PHE A 1148 38.83 -16.03 8.54
N THR A 1149 39.22 -16.16 7.27
CA THR A 1149 40.63 -16.02 6.87
C THR A 1149 41.12 -14.60 7.11
N VAL A 1150 40.31 -13.60 6.74
CA VAL A 1150 40.67 -12.19 6.91
C VAL A 1150 40.74 -11.77 8.38
N ALA A 1151 40.08 -12.52 9.27
CA ALA A 1151 40.09 -12.27 10.71
C ALA A 1151 41.20 -13.02 11.47
N GLN A 1152 42.02 -13.83 10.79
CA GLN A 1152 43.08 -14.63 11.44
C GLN A 1152 44.09 -13.75 12.19
N VAL A 1153 44.41 -12.56 11.66
CA VAL A 1153 45.33 -11.61 12.29
C VAL A 1153 44.80 -11.12 13.64
N PHE A 1154 43.47 -11.00 13.79
CA PHE A 1154 42.82 -10.55 15.02
C PHE A 1154 42.52 -11.70 15.99
N THR A 1155 42.15 -12.86 15.46
CA THR A 1155 41.67 -14.01 16.27
C THR A 1155 42.76 -15.00 16.61
N GLY A 1156 43.85 -15.04 15.84
CA GLY A 1156 44.88 -16.10 15.93
C GLY A 1156 44.41 -17.48 15.46
N ILE A 1157 43.19 -17.60 14.94
CA ILE A 1157 42.58 -18.86 14.49
C ILE A 1157 42.67 -18.92 12.97
N GLU A 1158 43.15 -20.04 12.43
CA GLU A 1158 43.22 -20.26 10.98
C GLU A 1158 41.82 -20.28 10.34
N GLY A 1159 41.64 -19.49 9.28
CA GLY A 1159 40.37 -19.39 8.57
C GLY A 1159 39.96 -20.70 7.88
N LYS A 1160 38.65 -20.99 7.86
CA LYS A 1160 38.10 -22.17 7.19
C LYS A 1160 36.97 -21.80 6.24
N LEU A 1161 37.07 -22.27 5.00
CA LEU A 1161 35.99 -22.27 4.02
C LEU A 1161 35.21 -23.59 4.14
N VAL A 1162 33.90 -23.52 4.36
CA VAL A 1162 33.06 -24.71 4.61
C VAL A 1162 32.14 -24.96 3.42
N GLY A 1163 32.09 -26.20 2.92
CA GLY A 1163 31.18 -26.56 1.84
C GLY A 1163 29.72 -26.62 2.30
N LEU A 1164 28.78 -26.32 1.38
CA LEU A 1164 27.34 -26.38 1.67
C LEU A 1164 26.90 -27.76 2.16
N LYS A 1165 27.37 -28.83 1.50
CA LYS A 1165 27.04 -30.22 1.87
C LYS A 1165 27.51 -30.56 3.29
N ASP A 1166 28.73 -30.15 3.64
CA ASP A 1166 29.31 -30.40 4.97
C ASP A 1166 28.59 -29.57 6.04
N THR A 1167 28.12 -28.37 5.68
CA THR A 1167 27.29 -27.52 6.54
C THR A 1167 25.97 -28.23 6.87
N ILE A 1168 25.22 -28.67 5.86
CA ILE A 1168 23.94 -29.35 6.04
C ILE A 1168 24.11 -30.63 6.88
N ASP A 1169 25.10 -31.47 6.54
CA ASP A 1169 25.39 -32.70 7.31
C ASP A 1169 25.74 -32.39 8.77
N SER A 1170 26.61 -31.41 9.00
CA SER A 1170 27.02 -31.02 10.35
C SER A 1170 25.85 -30.57 11.21
N PHE A 1171 24.97 -29.69 10.70
CA PHE A 1171 23.79 -29.25 11.44
C PHE A 1171 22.79 -30.39 11.66
N LYS A 1172 22.60 -31.28 10.67
CA LYS A 1172 21.73 -32.45 10.79
C LYS A 1172 22.18 -33.40 11.91
N ARG A 1173 23.49 -33.63 12.04
CA ARG A 1173 24.09 -34.48 13.09
C ARG A 1173 23.96 -33.84 14.48
N ILE A 1174 24.19 -32.53 14.59
CA ILE A 1174 23.98 -31.78 15.83
C ILE A 1174 22.51 -31.84 16.26
N LEU A 1175 21.57 -31.57 15.34
CA LEU A 1175 20.13 -31.67 15.57
C LEU A 1175 19.66 -33.11 15.87
N GLY A 1176 20.45 -34.11 15.46
CA GLY A 1176 20.23 -35.54 15.73
C GLY A 1176 20.74 -36.01 17.09
N GLY A 1177 21.44 -35.15 17.85
CA GLY A 1177 21.94 -35.45 19.19
C GLY A 1177 23.37 -36.02 19.24
N GLU A 1178 24.08 -36.13 18.11
CA GLU A 1178 25.45 -36.67 18.09
C GLU A 1178 26.47 -35.79 18.83
N GLY A 1179 26.12 -34.54 19.15
CA GLY A 1179 26.94 -33.58 19.88
C GLY A 1179 26.54 -33.36 21.34
N ASP A 1180 25.59 -34.12 21.88
CA ASP A 1180 25.02 -33.88 23.22
C ASP A 1180 26.05 -34.08 24.35
N ASP A 1181 26.94 -35.06 24.23
CA ASP A 1181 27.97 -35.35 25.24
C ASP A 1181 29.21 -34.41 25.16
N MET A 1182 29.22 -33.46 24.21
CA MET A 1182 30.36 -32.57 23.97
C MET A 1182 30.20 -31.22 24.69
N PRO A 1183 31.29 -30.62 25.21
CA PRO A 1183 31.24 -29.27 25.80
C PRO A 1183 30.77 -28.21 24.80
N GLU A 1184 29.96 -27.24 25.24
CA GLU A 1184 29.45 -26.15 24.39
C GLU A 1184 30.58 -25.38 23.67
N GLY A 1185 31.71 -25.17 24.34
CA GLY A 1185 32.88 -24.45 23.80
C GLY A 1185 33.56 -25.15 22.61
N ALA A 1186 33.30 -26.44 22.40
CA ALA A 1186 33.82 -27.18 21.25
C ALA A 1186 33.19 -26.74 19.92
N PHE A 1187 31.98 -26.16 19.96
CA PHE A 1187 31.23 -25.70 18.79
C PHE A 1187 31.57 -24.27 18.37
N TYR A 1188 32.38 -23.55 19.15
CA TYR A 1188 32.77 -22.17 18.85
C TYR A 1188 33.97 -22.09 17.91
N MET A 1189 33.88 -21.27 16.86
CA MET A 1189 34.94 -20.99 15.87
C MET A 1189 35.54 -22.25 15.24
N VAL A 1190 34.69 -23.14 14.75
CA VAL A 1190 35.05 -24.37 14.05
C VAL A 1190 34.37 -24.44 12.68
N GLY A 1191 34.94 -25.21 11.75
CA GLY A 1191 34.41 -25.39 10.40
C GLY A 1191 33.25 -26.39 10.38
N ASP A 1192 33.56 -27.67 10.26
CA ASP A 1192 32.63 -28.79 10.22
C ASP A 1192 32.44 -29.47 11.59
N PHE A 1193 31.54 -30.45 11.66
CA PHE A 1193 31.30 -31.22 12.88
C PHE A 1193 32.53 -32.03 13.33
N ALA A 1194 33.37 -32.51 12.41
CA ALA A 1194 34.61 -33.22 12.76
C ALA A 1194 35.58 -32.31 13.53
N SER A 1195 35.73 -31.04 13.10
CA SER A 1195 36.51 -30.04 13.82
C SER A 1195 35.97 -29.80 15.24
N ALA A 1196 34.65 -29.81 15.42
CA ALA A 1196 34.04 -29.71 16.76
C ALA A 1196 34.39 -30.92 17.64
N GLN A 1197 34.39 -32.13 17.07
CA GLN A 1197 34.76 -33.36 17.79
C GLN A 1197 36.22 -33.37 18.23
N GLU A 1198 37.14 -32.92 17.37
CA GLU A 1198 38.56 -32.80 17.71
C GLU A 1198 38.79 -31.78 18.83
N LYS A 1199 38.13 -30.61 18.73
CA LYS A 1199 38.20 -29.58 19.77
C LYS A 1199 37.61 -30.06 21.10
N ALA A 1200 36.51 -30.82 21.07
CA ALA A 1200 35.93 -31.44 22.26
C ALA A 1200 36.90 -32.40 22.94
N LYS A 1201 37.64 -33.23 22.17
CA LYS A 1201 38.65 -34.15 22.73
C LYS A 1201 39.79 -33.40 23.41
N SER A 1202 40.25 -32.28 22.84
CA SER A 1202 41.27 -31.43 23.47
C SER A 1202 40.77 -30.84 24.79
N ILE A 1203 39.60 -30.21 24.79
CA ILE A 1203 39.02 -29.59 26.00
C ILE A 1203 38.82 -30.64 27.11
N LEU A 1204 38.35 -31.84 26.77
CA LEU A 1204 38.18 -32.93 27.74
C LEU A 1204 39.50 -33.55 28.22
N ALA A 1205 40.58 -33.43 27.45
CA ALA A 1205 41.92 -33.85 27.87
C ALA A 1205 42.53 -32.84 28.85
N ASP A 1206 42.39 -31.54 28.57
CA ASP A 1206 42.88 -30.45 29.43
C ASP A 1206 42.17 -30.46 30.80
N ILE A 1207 40.85 -30.70 30.83
CA ILE A 1207 40.07 -30.85 32.08
C ILE A 1207 40.51 -32.09 32.91
N LYS A 1208 41.13 -33.09 32.28
CA LYS A 1208 41.68 -34.28 32.95
C LYS A 1208 43.11 -34.11 33.42
N GLU A 1209 43.85 -33.10 32.95
CA GLU A 1209 45.19 -32.75 33.44
C GLU A 1209 45.15 -31.72 34.60
N ASP A 1210 44.09 -30.91 34.69
CA ASP A 1210 43.86 -29.93 35.77
C ASP A 1210 43.10 -30.49 37.00
N ASN A 1211 42.61 -31.74 36.94
CA ASN A 1211 42.04 -32.51 38.07
C ASN A 1211 42.96 -33.68 38.44
#